data_AF-A0A239JJW3-F1
#
_entry.id   AF-A0A239JJW3-F1
#
_cell.length_a   1.000
_cell.length_b   1.000
_cell.length_c   1.000
_cell.angle_alpha   90.00
_cell.angle_beta   90.00
_cell.angle_gamma   90.00
#
_symmetry.space_group_name_H-M   'P 1'
#
loop_
_entity.id
_entity.type
_entity.pdbx_description
1 polymer ?
#
loop_
_entity_poly.entity_id
_entity_poly.type
_entity_poly.pdbx_seq_one_letter_code
_entity_poly.pdbx_strand_id
1 'polypeptide(L)'
;MGKWFTEAVVDTGRLPLFFLLVSFLLAFLFIRFSVRMIRAEVSWWPGNVTPGGMHIHHVMFGLVMVLISGFTLVALANYHTPVVNCILASVFGVGSALMLDEFALILHLRDVYWAEEGRSSIDAVFVAFAISALFLLGIHPVGFTGDFEAYQQDRSLLTLGLVLAGIFSQLVLAAITLLKGKLWTGLVGMFFVPLLVVGAIRIARPSSPWARWRYADKPVKQTRAFNREKRFREPVVRAKIVAQEALSGRFGVPIERTPESAETPVVLPSRKLPNRWVAGVRWSRTRRRLKRTPVWRLPALLVTMSIVLAFVFVALDDEAGTGGAVTIEGELDIGATATLLSVIAGGMITLTGLVFTAITLAMQFGASQISVRVVPMLQQEAVMRWSIGMFLSTFVFSLIIAADLALSGEWTAPVLSTSIAVLLSFVSAFLFIALVARVGVVLNSARLLRWIAGQGRTSIVRLYPSVSTASDEAPTPAPVYVLPPDEPTGRTTVRLKQLSPEGRILLAVNLIRIERLADKWGVSVELMPSIGEFVAQDAVLFVIDGPQLRVRPHQLMACLVFGDTHSPTVSPAAALQAIVDIALKALSPAINDPGRAVQAIDHLEDLLMTIAPRVRSESDESAPTRIRGTRRSWADYVTIATDEIRHFSTNSSQVQRRLRSLFVTLLASCPPDQHPPLLARIDALDAQVAHEWKNDLDAGLASVADPQGLGSERGSSGRILPLVVGPRHKNL
;
A
#
# COMPACT_ATOMS: atom_id res chain seq x y z
N MET A 1 -43.05 5.71 -34.71
CA MET A 1 -42.56 5.45 -33.34
C MET A 1 -43.16 4.16 -32.77
N GLY A 2 -44.49 4.03 -32.64
CA GLY A 2 -45.12 2.83 -32.06
C GLY A 2 -44.73 1.49 -32.73
N LYS A 3 -44.85 1.38 -34.06
CA LYS A 3 -44.48 0.15 -34.79
C LYS A 3 -43.02 -0.25 -34.63
N TRP A 4 -42.09 0.70 -34.77
CA TRP A 4 -40.66 0.46 -34.57
C TRP A 4 -40.32 0.03 -33.15
N PHE A 5 -40.98 0.61 -32.13
CA PHE A 5 -40.77 0.21 -30.74
C PHE A 5 -41.22 -1.23 -30.49
N THR A 6 -42.38 -1.62 -31.03
CA THR A 6 -42.85 -3.01 -30.96
C THR A 6 -41.88 -3.95 -31.68
N GLU A 7 -41.57 -3.68 -32.95
CA GLU A 7 -40.74 -4.57 -33.78
C GLU A 7 -39.28 -4.65 -33.33
N ALA A 8 -38.66 -3.55 -32.92
CA ALA A 8 -37.22 -3.50 -32.63
C ALA A 8 -36.87 -3.73 -31.16
N VAL A 9 -37.80 -3.51 -30.22
CA VAL A 9 -37.53 -3.56 -28.77
C VAL A 9 -38.38 -4.60 -28.05
N VAL A 10 -39.69 -4.65 -28.32
CA VAL A 10 -40.60 -5.59 -27.65
C VAL A 10 -40.41 -7.00 -28.23
N ASP A 11 -40.49 -7.13 -29.55
CA ASP A 11 -40.46 -8.41 -30.24
C ASP A 11 -39.08 -9.07 -30.22
N THR A 12 -38.01 -8.28 -30.00
CA THR A 12 -36.62 -8.78 -29.87
C THR A 12 -36.23 -9.13 -28.44
N GLY A 13 -37.15 -9.04 -27.47
CA GLY A 13 -36.89 -9.33 -26.06
C GLY A 13 -36.00 -8.30 -25.34
N ARG A 14 -35.76 -7.13 -25.97
CA ARG A 14 -34.86 -6.08 -25.44
C ARG A 14 -35.58 -5.07 -24.55
N LEU A 15 -36.83 -5.34 -24.19
CA LEU A 15 -37.63 -4.47 -23.34
C LEU A 15 -36.94 -4.13 -22.00
N PRO A 16 -36.31 -5.08 -21.26
CA PRO A 16 -35.57 -4.74 -20.05
C PRO A 16 -34.39 -3.79 -20.28
N LEU A 17 -33.66 -3.95 -21.40
CA LEU A 17 -32.55 -3.06 -21.76
C LEU A 17 -33.02 -1.63 -22.06
N PHE A 18 -34.20 -1.49 -22.66
CA PHE A 18 -34.83 -0.18 -22.88
C PHE A 18 -35.15 0.51 -21.55
N PHE A 19 -35.78 -0.21 -20.62
CA PHE A 19 -36.10 0.30 -19.29
C PHE A 19 -34.85 0.70 -18.50
N LEU A 20 -33.78 -0.10 -18.58
CA LEU A 20 -32.46 0.23 -18.01
C LEU A 20 -31.90 1.53 -18.58
N LEU A 21 -31.92 1.70 -19.91
CA LEU A 21 -31.38 2.88 -20.57
C LEU A 21 -32.14 4.16 -20.20
N VAL A 22 -33.48 4.09 -20.20
CA VAL A 22 -34.35 5.22 -19.85
C VAL A 22 -34.21 5.60 -18.38
N SER A 23 -34.25 4.61 -17.48
CA SER A 23 -34.12 4.88 -16.04
C SER A 23 -32.74 5.43 -15.68
N PHE A 24 -31.69 4.95 -16.33
CA PHE A 24 -30.33 5.45 -16.21
C PHE A 24 -30.23 6.92 -16.62
N LEU A 25 -30.75 7.28 -17.79
CA LEU A 25 -30.70 8.66 -18.30
C LEU A 25 -31.48 9.62 -17.41
N LEU A 26 -32.71 9.24 -17.01
CA LEU A 26 -33.56 10.07 -16.16
C LEU A 26 -32.95 10.26 -14.77
N ALA A 27 -32.43 9.20 -14.16
CA ALA A 27 -31.76 9.29 -12.86
C ALA A 27 -30.53 10.19 -12.93
N PHE A 28 -29.68 10.04 -13.94
CA PHE A 28 -28.49 10.87 -14.11
C PHE A 28 -28.84 12.37 -14.25
N LEU A 29 -29.81 12.69 -15.11
CA LEU A 29 -30.30 14.06 -15.28
C LEU A 29 -30.90 14.61 -13.99
N PHE A 30 -31.69 13.81 -13.28
CA PHE A 30 -32.31 14.19 -12.01
C PHE A 30 -31.27 14.52 -10.94
N ILE A 31 -30.22 13.70 -10.78
CA ILE A 31 -29.16 13.94 -9.80
C ILE A 31 -28.38 15.19 -10.14
N ARG A 32 -28.05 15.40 -11.43
CA ARG A 32 -27.37 16.62 -11.89
C ARG A 32 -28.21 17.87 -11.68
N PHE A 33 -29.51 17.78 -11.95
CA PHE A 33 -30.46 18.85 -11.66
C PHE A 33 -30.52 19.13 -10.15
N SER A 34 -30.64 18.09 -9.32
CA SER A 34 -30.64 18.20 -7.85
C SER A 34 -29.38 18.91 -7.34
N VAL A 35 -28.19 18.50 -7.79
CA VAL A 35 -26.93 19.15 -7.41
C VAL A 35 -26.88 20.62 -7.85
N ARG A 36 -27.42 20.93 -9.03
CA ARG A 36 -27.51 22.32 -9.50
C ARG A 36 -28.44 23.17 -8.64
N MET A 37 -29.60 22.63 -8.26
CA MET A 37 -30.58 23.32 -7.42
C MET A 37 -30.06 23.54 -5.99
N ILE A 38 -29.32 22.57 -5.45
CA ILE A 38 -28.62 22.69 -4.16
C ILE A 38 -27.56 23.80 -4.21
N ARG A 39 -26.76 23.86 -5.27
CA ARG A 39 -25.75 24.92 -5.44
C ARG A 39 -26.34 26.31 -5.71
N ALA A 40 -27.52 26.38 -6.30
CA ALA A 40 -28.24 27.61 -6.55
C ALA A 40 -29.07 28.08 -5.34
N GLU A 41 -28.97 27.39 -4.20
CA GLU A 41 -29.63 27.72 -2.92
C GLU A 41 -31.14 27.96 -3.05
N VAL A 42 -31.81 27.16 -3.87
CA VAL A 42 -33.23 27.35 -4.16
C VAL A 42 -34.10 26.83 -3.01
N SER A 43 -34.95 27.70 -2.48
CA SER A 43 -35.70 27.50 -1.22
C SER A 43 -36.73 26.36 -1.23
N TRP A 44 -37.24 25.95 -2.39
CA TRP A 44 -38.24 24.86 -2.49
C TRP A 44 -37.62 23.46 -2.63
N TRP A 45 -36.30 23.35 -2.80
CA TRP A 45 -35.62 22.05 -2.94
C TRP A 45 -35.18 21.53 -1.56
N PRO A 46 -35.41 20.24 -1.23
CA PRO A 46 -35.20 19.67 0.11
C PRO A 46 -33.74 19.64 0.61
N GLY A 47 -32.80 20.23 -0.13
CA GLY A 47 -31.40 20.35 0.27
C GLY A 47 -30.69 19.00 0.37
N ASN A 48 -29.60 18.96 1.14
CA ASN A 48 -28.82 17.74 1.35
C ASN A 48 -29.49 16.82 2.39
N VAL A 49 -29.56 15.53 2.08
CA VAL A 49 -30.06 14.50 3.00
C VAL A 49 -28.95 14.10 3.98
N THR A 50 -29.11 14.47 5.27
CA THR A 50 -28.16 14.11 6.34
C THR A 50 -28.85 13.47 7.55
N PRO A 51 -29.12 12.15 7.53
CA PRO A 51 -29.59 11.44 8.72
C PRO A 51 -28.43 11.35 9.73
N GLY A 52 -28.57 11.98 10.90
CA GLY A 52 -27.59 11.87 11.99
C GLY A 52 -26.21 12.51 11.73
N GLY A 53 -26.11 13.47 10.81
CA GLY A 53 -24.85 14.21 10.55
C GLY A 53 -23.81 13.49 9.69
N MET A 54 -24.15 12.32 9.11
CA MET A 54 -23.31 11.62 8.14
C MET A 54 -23.80 11.94 6.72
N HIS A 55 -22.95 12.59 5.90
CA HIS A 55 -23.22 12.77 4.47
C HIS A 55 -23.01 11.44 3.74
N ILE A 56 -24.11 10.75 3.42
CA ILE A 56 -24.09 9.56 2.57
C ILE A 56 -24.06 10.06 1.12
N HIS A 57 -22.97 9.77 0.41
CA HIS A 57 -22.88 10.05 -1.02
C HIS A 57 -23.89 9.17 -1.76
N HIS A 58 -24.56 9.73 -2.77
CA HIS A 58 -25.59 9.02 -3.53
C HIS A 58 -25.08 7.76 -4.27
N VAL A 59 -23.76 7.66 -4.48
CA VAL A 59 -23.06 6.44 -4.91
C VAL A 59 -23.39 5.22 -4.05
N MET A 60 -23.62 5.38 -2.74
CA MET A 60 -23.96 4.28 -1.83
C MET A 60 -25.37 3.73 -2.09
N PHE A 61 -26.34 4.61 -2.34
CA PHE A 61 -27.68 4.18 -2.76
C PHE A 61 -27.61 3.49 -4.13
N GLY A 62 -26.77 4.03 -5.03
CA GLY A 62 -26.50 3.41 -6.32
C GLY A 62 -25.95 2.00 -6.21
N LEU A 63 -24.94 1.79 -5.37
CA LEU A 63 -24.34 0.48 -5.09
C LEU A 63 -25.38 -0.53 -4.57
N VAL A 64 -26.19 -0.14 -3.59
CA VAL A 64 -27.24 -1.01 -3.03
C VAL A 64 -28.26 -1.39 -4.09
N MET A 65 -28.72 -0.44 -4.90
CA MET A 65 -29.68 -0.71 -5.99
C MET A 65 -29.10 -1.67 -7.03
N VAL A 66 -27.85 -1.46 -7.47
CA VAL A 66 -27.17 -2.34 -8.44
C VAL A 66 -26.98 -3.76 -7.89
N LEU A 67 -26.58 -3.89 -6.62
CA LEU A 67 -26.37 -5.21 -5.99
C LEU A 67 -27.68 -5.99 -5.84
N ILE A 68 -28.73 -5.35 -5.33
CA ILE A 68 -30.04 -5.99 -5.16
C ILE A 68 -30.60 -6.39 -6.52
N SER A 69 -30.70 -5.43 -7.45
CA SER A 69 -31.29 -5.70 -8.77
C SER A 69 -30.47 -6.69 -9.59
N GLY A 70 -29.14 -6.60 -9.58
CA GLY A 70 -28.26 -7.51 -10.29
C GLY A 70 -28.32 -8.94 -9.73
N PHE A 71 -28.30 -9.09 -8.40
CA PHE A 71 -28.45 -10.40 -7.76
C PHE A 71 -29.82 -11.01 -8.07
N THR A 72 -30.91 -10.24 -7.94
CA THR A 72 -32.26 -10.73 -8.24
C THR A 72 -32.42 -11.09 -9.72
N LEU A 73 -31.81 -10.33 -10.65
CA LEU A 73 -31.81 -10.67 -12.08
C LEU A 73 -31.12 -12.02 -12.36
N VAL A 74 -30.02 -12.32 -11.66
CA VAL A 74 -29.32 -13.61 -11.78
C VAL A 74 -30.15 -14.73 -11.13
N ALA A 75 -30.69 -14.49 -9.93
CA ALA A 75 -31.53 -15.47 -9.23
C ALA A 75 -32.79 -15.83 -10.00
N LEU A 76 -33.37 -14.88 -10.74
CA LEU A 76 -34.56 -15.08 -11.55
C LEU A 76 -34.26 -15.39 -13.03
N ALA A 77 -32.99 -15.57 -13.41
CA ALA A 77 -32.59 -15.73 -14.81
C ALA A 77 -33.28 -16.90 -15.52
N ASN A 78 -33.60 -17.97 -14.79
CA ASN A 78 -34.26 -19.16 -15.31
C ASN A 78 -35.79 -19.10 -15.29
N TYR A 79 -36.39 -18.02 -14.75
CA TYR A 79 -37.84 -17.87 -14.63
C TYR A 79 -38.37 -16.84 -15.64
N HIS A 80 -39.45 -17.20 -16.36
CA HIS A 80 -40.12 -16.29 -17.30
C HIS A 80 -40.93 -15.21 -16.56
N THR A 81 -40.24 -14.14 -16.14
CA THR A 81 -40.84 -13.01 -15.40
C THR A 81 -40.59 -11.66 -16.11
N PRO A 82 -41.25 -11.40 -17.25
CA PRO A 82 -40.91 -10.25 -18.11
C PRO A 82 -41.12 -8.89 -17.41
N VAL A 83 -42.16 -8.76 -16.60
CA VAL A 83 -42.45 -7.52 -15.84
C VAL A 83 -41.40 -7.29 -14.75
N VAL A 84 -41.04 -8.35 -14.02
CA VAL A 84 -40.03 -8.28 -12.95
C VAL A 84 -38.67 -7.91 -13.53
N ASN A 85 -38.30 -8.50 -14.67
CA ASN A 85 -37.06 -8.15 -15.37
C ASN A 85 -37.02 -6.67 -15.78
N CYS A 86 -38.13 -6.08 -16.22
CA CYS A 86 -38.18 -4.65 -16.54
C CYS A 86 -38.04 -3.75 -15.30
N ILE A 87 -38.67 -4.14 -14.18
CA ILE A 87 -38.55 -3.41 -12.90
C ILE A 87 -37.12 -3.48 -12.39
N LEU A 88 -36.52 -4.67 -12.36
CA LEU A 88 -35.15 -4.87 -11.88
C LEU A 88 -34.14 -4.17 -12.80
N ALA A 89 -34.31 -4.23 -14.12
CA ALA A 89 -33.49 -3.49 -15.06
C ALA A 89 -33.61 -1.97 -14.87
N SER A 90 -34.81 -1.47 -14.53
CA SER A 90 -35.01 -0.06 -14.19
C SER A 90 -34.24 0.32 -12.92
N VAL A 91 -34.35 -0.47 -11.84
CA VAL A 91 -33.61 -0.25 -10.59
C VAL A 91 -32.10 -0.33 -10.82
N PHE A 92 -31.65 -1.26 -11.64
CA PHE A 92 -30.25 -1.39 -12.03
C PHE A 92 -29.75 -0.16 -12.78
N GLY A 93 -30.56 0.38 -13.70
CA GLY A 93 -30.24 1.61 -14.44
C GLY A 93 -30.15 2.85 -13.53
N VAL A 94 -31.09 3.03 -12.61
CA VAL A 94 -31.04 4.12 -11.61
C VAL A 94 -29.80 3.99 -10.74
N GLY A 95 -29.53 2.78 -10.24
CA GLY A 95 -28.38 2.53 -9.39
C GLY A 95 -27.04 2.78 -10.10
N SER A 96 -26.94 2.35 -11.36
CA SER A 96 -25.78 2.57 -12.21
C SER A 96 -25.55 4.05 -12.49
N ALA A 97 -26.62 4.84 -12.69
CA ALA A 97 -26.52 6.29 -12.92
C ALA A 97 -25.99 7.04 -11.69
N LEU A 98 -26.52 6.73 -10.51
CA LEU A 98 -26.05 7.26 -9.22
C LEU A 98 -24.57 6.94 -8.99
N MET A 99 -24.15 5.74 -9.37
CA MET A 99 -22.77 5.28 -9.21
C MET A 99 -21.80 5.96 -10.19
N LEU A 100 -22.18 6.08 -11.47
CA LEU A 100 -21.35 6.72 -12.49
C LEU A 100 -21.29 8.24 -12.38
N ASP A 101 -22.29 8.88 -11.77
CA ASP A 101 -22.23 10.31 -11.47
C ASP A 101 -21.01 10.67 -10.58
N GLU A 102 -20.62 9.74 -9.70
CA GLU A 102 -19.45 9.82 -8.81
C GLU A 102 -18.24 9.01 -9.32
N PHE A 103 -18.16 8.75 -10.63
CA PHE A 103 -17.08 7.95 -11.24
C PHE A 103 -15.66 8.42 -10.85
N ALA A 104 -15.44 9.74 -10.73
CA ALA A 104 -14.17 10.32 -10.30
C ALA A 104 -13.78 9.86 -8.88
N LEU A 105 -14.75 9.81 -7.96
CA LEU A 105 -14.57 9.37 -6.58
C LEU A 105 -14.21 7.88 -6.51
N ILE A 106 -14.85 7.06 -7.34
CA ILE A 106 -14.60 5.61 -7.44
C ILE A 106 -13.17 5.35 -7.94
N LEU A 107 -12.71 6.08 -8.97
CA LEU A 107 -11.42 5.81 -9.62
C LEU A 107 -10.23 6.42 -8.87
N HIS A 108 -10.36 7.65 -8.37
CA HIS A 108 -9.23 8.39 -7.79
C HIS A 108 -9.19 8.37 -6.26
N LEU A 109 -10.23 7.82 -5.61
CA LEU A 109 -10.28 7.50 -4.16
C LEU A 109 -9.71 8.65 -3.28
N ARG A 110 -10.01 9.89 -3.68
CA ARG A 110 -9.66 11.12 -2.97
C ARG A 110 -10.81 12.11 -3.10
N ASP A 111 -11.26 12.59 -1.96
CA ASP A 111 -12.36 13.52 -1.81
C ASP A 111 -11.82 14.96 -1.97
N VAL A 112 -11.46 15.34 -3.19
CA VAL A 112 -10.90 16.67 -3.48
C VAL A 112 -11.65 17.31 -4.64
N TYR A 113 -12.76 17.93 -4.27
CA TYR A 113 -13.67 18.63 -5.16
C TYR A 113 -13.06 19.93 -5.68
N TRP A 114 -12.19 19.90 -6.70
CA TRP A 114 -11.83 21.12 -7.45
C TRP A 114 -11.74 20.91 -8.97
N ALA A 115 -12.65 21.62 -9.65
CA ALA A 115 -12.68 22.16 -11.02
C ALA A 115 -12.44 21.28 -12.27
N GLU A 116 -11.62 20.23 -12.25
CA GLU A 116 -11.30 19.48 -13.50
C GLU A 116 -11.95 18.09 -13.59
N GLU A 117 -12.33 17.49 -12.46
CA GLU A 117 -12.76 16.08 -12.42
C GLU A 117 -14.26 15.84 -12.62
N GLY A 118 -15.10 16.89 -12.51
CA GLY A 118 -16.53 16.83 -12.86
C GLY A 118 -16.81 16.51 -14.34
N ARG A 119 -15.78 16.64 -15.19
CA ARG A 119 -15.81 16.27 -16.62
C ARG A 119 -15.64 14.77 -16.84
N SER A 120 -14.99 14.05 -15.92
CA SER A 120 -14.69 12.62 -16.08
C SER A 120 -15.91 11.74 -15.84
N SER A 121 -16.84 12.13 -14.95
CA SER A 121 -18.11 11.44 -14.76
C SER A 121 -19.06 11.60 -15.95
N ILE A 122 -19.08 12.78 -16.57
CA ILE A 122 -19.84 12.99 -17.83
C ILE A 122 -19.32 12.07 -18.94
N ASP A 123 -17.99 11.96 -19.08
CA ASP A 123 -17.39 11.04 -20.05
C ASP A 123 -17.75 9.58 -19.79
N ALA A 124 -17.72 9.13 -18.54
CA ALA A 124 -18.10 7.77 -18.15
C ALA A 124 -19.58 7.47 -18.43
N VAL A 125 -20.46 8.44 -18.20
CA VAL A 125 -21.90 8.32 -18.47
C VAL A 125 -22.19 8.25 -19.96
N PHE A 126 -21.52 9.05 -20.80
CA PHE A 126 -21.65 8.93 -22.25
C PHE A 126 -21.16 7.57 -22.78
N VAL A 127 -20.09 7.02 -22.19
CA VAL A 127 -19.63 5.66 -22.53
C VAL A 127 -20.69 4.62 -22.17
N ALA A 128 -21.19 4.65 -20.94
CA ALA A 128 -22.21 3.70 -20.48
C ALA A 128 -23.48 3.78 -21.34
N PHE A 129 -23.95 5.00 -21.61
CA PHE A 129 -25.08 5.24 -22.50
C PHE A 129 -24.85 4.69 -23.92
N ALA A 130 -23.68 4.95 -24.51
CA ALA A 130 -23.36 4.47 -25.86
C ALA A 130 -23.34 2.94 -25.93
N ILE A 131 -22.75 2.27 -24.93
CA ILE A 131 -22.73 0.80 -24.85
C ILE A 131 -24.16 0.27 -24.71
N SER A 132 -24.92 0.77 -23.74
CA SER A 132 -26.31 0.34 -23.53
C SER A 132 -27.20 0.57 -24.75
N ALA A 133 -27.00 1.68 -25.48
CA ALA A 133 -27.72 1.97 -26.71
C ALA A 133 -27.32 1.01 -27.85
N LEU A 134 -26.05 0.64 -27.99
CA LEU A 134 -25.61 -0.35 -28.97
C LEU A 134 -26.24 -1.72 -28.71
N PHE A 135 -26.26 -2.16 -27.46
CA PHE A 135 -26.94 -3.41 -27.07
C PHE A 135 -28.46 -3.34 -27.31
N LEU A 136 -29.10 -2.20 -27.04
CA LEU A 136 -30.51 -1.99 -27.33
C LEU A 136 -30.81 -2.07 -28.84
N LEU A 137 -29.92 -1.52 -29.67
CA LEU A 137 -29.99 -1.62 -31.13
C LEU A 137 -29.64 -3.03 -31.65
N GLY A 138 -29.18 -3.94 -30.78
CA GLY A 138 -28.81 -5.30 -31.17
C GLY A 138 -27.42 -5.46 -31.74
N ILE A 139 -26.60 -4.42 -31.59
CA ILE A 139 -25.20 -4.46 -32.00
C ILE A 139 -24.41 -5.04 -30.83
N HIS A 140 -24.04 -6.30 -30.97
CA HIS A 140 -23.23 -7.02 -29.98
C HIS A 140 -21.74 -6.85 -30.29
N PRO A 141 -20.85 -6.93 -29.28
CA PRO A 141 -19.44 -7.03 -29.54
C PRO A 141 -19.17 -8.32 -30.32
N VAL A 142 -18.31 -8.25 -31.33
CA VAL A 142 -18.01 -9.39 -32.20
C VAL A 142 -17.40 -10.54 -31.37
N GLY A 143 -17.78 -11.79 -31.69
CA GLY A 143 -17.60 -12.97 -30.83
C GLY A 143 -18.84 -13.40 -30.04
N PHE A 144 -19.96 -12.65 -30.06
CA PHE A 144 -21.21 -13.06 -29.37
C PHE A 144 -22.35 -13.47 -30.31
N THR A 145 -22.29 -13.17 -31.60
CA THR A 145 -23.33 -13.52 -32.59
C THR A 145 -22.69 -13.93 -33.93
N GLY A 146 -23.04 -15.11 -34.45
CA GLY A 146 -22.64 -15.60 -35.79
C GLY A 146 -21.32 -16.37 -35.87
N ASP A 147 -20.28 -15.96 -35.14
CA ASP A 147 -18.97 -16.66 -35.18
C ASP A 147 -19.04 -18.07 -34.58
N PHE A 148 -19.89 -18.25 -33.56
CA PHE A 148 -20.18 -19.55 -32.98
C PHE A 148 -21.21 -20.36 -33.78
N GLU A 149 -22.02 -19.72 -34.63
CA GLU A 149 -22.95 -20.44 -35.53
C GLU A 149 -22.17 -21.21 -36.59
N ALA A 150 -21.10 -20.63 -37.15
CA ALA A 150 -20.21 -21.32 -38.09
C ALA A 150 -19.58 -22.59 -37.48
N TYR A 151 -19.22 -22.57 -36.19
CA TYR A 151 -18.73 -23.74 -35.46
C TYR A 151 -19.86 -24.72 -35.05
N GLN A 152 -21.04 -24.20 -34.71
CA GLN A 152 -22.21 -25.05 -34.42
C GLN A 152 -22.68 -25.81 -35.67
N GLN A 153 -22.53 -25.22 -36.86
CA GLN A 153 -22.95 -25.78 -38.14
C GLN A 153 -21.92 -26.75 -38.75
N ASP A 154 -20.63 -26.52 -38.53
CA ASP A 154 -19.55 -27.47 -38.84
C ASP A 154 -18.58 -27.58 -37.65
N ARG A 155 -18.67 -28.68 -36.89
CA ARG A 155 -17.87 -28.97 -35.68
C ARG A 155 -16.43 -29.41 -36.00
N SER A 156 -15.91 -29.11 -37.18
CA SER A 156 -14.54 -29.45 -37.55
C SER A 156 -13.51 -28.70 -36.69
N LEU A 157 -12.34 -29.31 -36.46
CA LEU A 157 -11.24 -28.65 -35.74
C LEU A 157 -10.71 -27.43 -36.51
N LEU A 158 -10.93 -27.40 -37.82
CA LEU A 158 -10.52 -26.32 -38.71
C LEU A 158 -11.40 -25.07 -38.52
N THR A 159 -12.73 -25.23 -38.49
CA THR A 159 -13.66 -24.13 -38.21
C THR A 159 -13.46 -23.57 -36.80
N LEU A 160 -13.24 -24.44 -35.80
CA LEU A 160 -12.88 -24.00 -34.45
C LEU A 160 -11.59 -23.17 -34.45
N GLY A 161 -10.56 -23.65 -35.16
CA GLY A 161 -9.29 -22.93 -35.31
C GLY A 161 -9.47 -21.56 -35.97
N LEU A 162 -10.31 -21.46 -37.00
CA LEU A 162 -10.61 -20.20 -37.70
C LEU A 162 -11.38 -19.21 -36.82
N VAL A 163 -12.39 -19.67 -36.09
CA VAL A 163 -13.18 -18.84 -35.16
C VAL A 163 -12.28 -18.31 -34.04
N LEU A 164 -11.47 -19.18 -33.42
CA LEU A 164 -10.53 -18.78 -32.38
C LEU A 164 -9.46 -17.81 -32.91
N ALA A 165 -8.95 -18.04 -34.13
CA ALA A 165 -8.01 -17.12 -34.78
C ALA A 165 -8.65 -15.76 -35.08
N GLY A 166 -9.93 -15.73 -35.50
CA GLY A 166 -10.71 -14.53 -35.71
C GLY A 166 -10.85 -13.70 -34.43
N ILE A 167 -11.36 -14.32 -33.35
CA ILE A 167 -11.51 -13.68 -32.03
C ILE A 167 -10.15 -13.18 -31.52
N PHE A 168 -9.11 -14.01 -31.62
CA PHE A 168 -7.76 -13.64 -31.20
C PHE A 168 -7.24 -12.42 -31.97
N SER A 169 -7.38 -12.41 -33.31
CA SER A 169 -6.94 -11.30 -34.15
C SER A 169 -7.63 -9.98 -33.76
N GLN A 170 -8.91 -10.04 -33.41
CA GLN A 170 -9.67 -8.87 -33.00
C GLN A 170 -9.26 -8.36 -31.62
N LEU A 171 -9.06 -9.25 -30.65
CA LEU A 171 -8.57 -8.88 -29.32
C LEU A 171 -7.17 -8.25 -29.41
N VAL A 172 -6.31 -8.76 -30.30
CA VAL A 172 -5.00 -8.17 -30.59
C VAL A 172 -5.15 -6.77 -31.18
N LEU A 173 -6.04 -6.56 -32.15
CA LEU A 173 -6.30 -5.23 -32.72
C LEU A 173 -6.84 -4.26 -31.65
N ALA A 174 -7.79 -4.70 -30.82
CA ALA A 174 -8.30 -3.91 -29.70
C ALA A 174 -7.17 -3.52 -28.72
N ALA A 175 -6.35 -4.49 -28.30
CA ALA A 175 -5.18 -4.24 -27.44
C ALA A 175 -4.20 -3.23 -28.07
N ILE A 176 -3.88 -3.36 -29.36
CA ILE A 176 -3.03 -2.41 -30.10
C ILE A 176 -3.64 -1.01 -30.08
N THR A 177 -4.94 -0.86 -30.34
CA THR A 177 -5.61 0.45 -30.34
C THR A 177 -5.60 1.11 -28.96
N LEU A 178 -5.78 0.32 -27.88
CA LEU A 178 -5.72 0.78 -26.50
C LEU A 178 -4.31 1.17 -26.08
N LEU A 179 -3.29 0.36 -26.41
CA LEU A 179 -1.87 0.68 -26.17
C LEU A 179 -1.43 1.95 -26.92
N LYS A 180 -2.04 2.22 -28.08
CA LYS A 180 -1.88 3.47 -28.84
C LYS A 180 -2.60 4.67 -28.22
N GLY A 181 -3.26 4.50 -27.08
CA GLY A 181 -3.92 5.54 -26.30
C GLY A 181 -5.30 5.93 -26.83
N LYS A 182 -5.92 5.13 -27.70
CA LYS A 182 -7.19 5.49 -28.36
C LYS A 182 -8.37 4.73 -27.74
N LEU A 183 -8.68 5.07 -26.49
CA LEU A 183 -9.73 4.42 -25.70
C LEU A 183 -11.08 4.33 -26.43
N TRP A 184 -11.58 5.45 -26.97
CA TRP A 184 -12.86 5.50 -27.69
C TRP A 184 -12.89 4.63 -28.94
N THR A 185 -11.82 4.63 -29.75
CA THR A 185 -11.80 3.80 -30.96
C THR A 185 -11.59 2.32 -30.63
N GLY A 186 -10.90 2.01 -29.53
CA GLY A 186 -10.80 0.64 -29.05
C GLY A 186 -12.14 0.12 -28.57
N LEU A 187 -12.84 0.89 -27.74
CA LEU A 187 -14.11 0.49 -27.12
C LEU A 187 -15.24 0.35 -28.15
N VAL A 188 -15.45 1.36 -29.00
CA VAL A 188 -16.45 1.29 -30.08
C VAL A 188 -16.04 0.30 -31.15
N GLY A 189 -14.73 0.14 -31.39
CA GLY A 189 -14.22 -0.80 -32.37
C GLY A 189 -14.49 -2.27 -32.03
N MET A 190 -14.72 -2.62 -30.75
CA MET A 190 -15.15 -3.97 -30.39
C MET A 190 -16.52 -4.34 -30.96
N PHE A 191 -17.37 -3.35 -31.23
CA PHE A 191 -18.67 -3.50 -31.89
C PHE A 191 -18.58 -3.29 -33.41
N PHE A 192 -17.50 -2.67 -33.89
CA PHE A 192 -17.32 -2.35 -35.30
C PHE A 192 -15.84 -2.52 -35.73
N VAL A 193 -15.50 -3.74 -36.16
CA VAL A 193 -14.13 -4.19 -36.48
C VAL A 193 -13.35 -3.27 -37.43
N PRO A 194 -13.94 -2.67 -38.48
CA PRO A 194 -13.20 -1.74 -39.36
C PRO A 194 -12.55 -0.58 -38.59
N LEU A 195 -13.17 -0.16 -37.49
CA LEU A 195 -12.66 0.92 -36.65
C LEU A 195 -11.44 0.50 -35.83
N LEU A 196 -11.32 -0.78 -35.46
CA LEU A 196 -10.11 -1.35 -34.85
C LEU A 196 -8.95 -1.39 -35.84
N VAL A 197 -9.22 -1.78 -37.09
CA VAL A 197 -8.19 -1.80 -38.16
C VAL A 197 -7.67 -0.39 -38.41
N VAL A 198 -8.57 0.59 -38.59
CA VAL A 198 -8.19 2.01 -38.75
C VAL A 198 -7.45 2.52 -37.52
N GLY A 199 -7.92 2.18 -36.32
CA GLY A 199 -7.29 2.55 -35.06
C GLY A 199 -5.88 1.96 -34.91
N ALA A 200 -5.68 0.72 -35.35
CA ALA A 200 -4.43 -0.03 -35.29
C ALA A 200 -3.42 0.45 -36.35
N ILE A 201 -3.86 0.84 -37.55
CA ILE A 201 -2.97 1.38 -38.60
C ILE A 201 -2.52 2.81 -38.25
N ARG A 202 -3.43 3.62 -37.71
CA ARG A 202 -3.18 5.04 -37.44
C ARG A 202 -2.11 5.26 -36.35
N ILE A 203 -1.31 6.32 -36.48
CA ILE A 203 -0.24 6.72 -35.53
C ILE A 203 -0.77 6.81 -34.08
N ALA A 204 0.06 6.40 -33.11
CA ALA A 204 -0.26 6.40 -31.68
C ALA A 204 -0.25 7.82 -31.06
N ARG A 205 -0.90 7.99 -29.91
CA ARG A 205 -0.88 9.27 -29.17
C ARG A 205 0.49 9.53 -28.53
N PRO A 206 0.96 10.79 -28.45
CA PRO A 206 2.31 11.13 -27.99
C PRO A 206 2.62 10.71 -26.55
N SER A 207 1.61 10.58 -25.68
CA SER A 207 1.75 10.13 -24.28
C SER A 207 1.30 8.67 -24.05
N SER A 208 1.05 7.88 -25.09
CA SER A 208 0.59 6.49 -24.92
C SER A 208 1.75 5.54 -24.59
N PRO A 209 1.48 4.38 -23.94
CA PRO A 209 2.48 3.33 -23.75
C PRO A 209 3.17 2.92 -25.06
N TRP A 210 2.41 2.81 -26.15
CA TRP A 210 2.95 2.52 -27.49
C TRP A 210 3.91 3.60 -28.00
N ALA A 211 3.64 4.89 -27.77
CA ALA A 211 4.56 5.95 -28.18
C ALA A 211 5.84 5.96 -27.34
N ARG A 212 5.72 5.76 -26.02
CA ARG A 212 6.89 5.64 -25.12
C ARG A 212 7.79 4.46 -25.48
N TRP A 213 7.19 3.34 -25.88
CA TRP A 213 7.94 2.13 -26.23
C TRP A 213 8.48 2.14 -27.67
N ARG A 214 7.66 2.56 -28.66
CA ARG A 214 7.97 2.39 -30.08
C ARG A 214 8.50 3.64 -30.79
N TYR A 215 8.24 4.82 -30.24
CA TYR A 215 8.61 6.12 -30.83
C TYR A 215 9.73 6.85 -30.08
N ALA A 216 10.24 6.31 -28.97
CA ALA A 216 11.35 6.90 -28.19
C ALA A 216 12.57 7.21 -29.07
N ASP A 217 12.98 6.27 -29.92
CA ASP A 217 14.16 6.44 -30.79
C ASP A 217 13.84 7.04 -32.16
N LYS A 218 12.62 7.59 -32.36
CA LYS A 218 12.14 8.07 -33.68
C LYS A 218 11.56 9.49 -33.57
N PRO A 219 12.42 10.53 -33.48
CA PRO A 219 12.00 11.92 -33.25
C PRO A 219 11.02 12.42 -34.31
N VAL A 220 11.21 12.06 -35.59
CA VAL A 220 10.30 12.44 -36.69
C VAL A 220 8.87 11.90 -36.49
N LYS A 221 8.71 10.67 -35.98
CA LYS A 221 7.39 10.08 -35.73
C LYS A 221 6.74 10.69 -34.49
N GLN A 222 7.54 11.08 -33.49
CA GLN A 222 7.09 11.76 -32.28
C GLN A 222 6.58 13.18 -32.58
N THR A 223 7.32 13.96 -33.37
CA THR A 223 6.91 15.29 -33.81
C THR A 223 5.65 15.24 -34.68
N ARG A 224 5.53 14.26 -35.58
CA ARG A 224 4.27 14.04 -36.34
C ARG A 224 3.08 13.68 -35.45
N ALA A 225 3.29 12.86 -34.41
CA ALA A 225 2.24 12.52 -33.46
C ALA A 225 1.80 13.74 -32.64
N PHE A 226 2.75 14.58 -32.20
CA PHE A 226 2.50 15.80 -31.43
C PHE A 226 1.76 16.87 -32.26
N ASN A 227 2.23 17.17 -33.46
CA ASN A 227 1.62 18.17 -34.35
C ASN A 227 0.19 17.78 -34.76
N ARG A 228 -0.08 16.48 -34.92
CA ARG A 228 -1.42 15.98 -35.22
C ARG A 228 -2.37 16.10 -34.03
N GLU A 229 -1.91 15.76 -32.82
CA GLU A 229 -2.71 15.90 -31.60
C GLU A 229 -3.12 17.36 -31.41
N LYS A 230 -2.19 18.30 -31.62
CA LYS A 230 -2.44 19.75 -31.61
C LYS A 230 -3.48 20.17 -32.66
N ARG A 231 -3.35 19.73 -33.92
CA ARG A 231 -4.23 20.15 -35.02
C ARG A 231 -5.66 19.62 -34.95
N PHE A 232 -5.84 18.35 -34.61
CA PHE A 232 -7.17 17.70 -34.70
C PHE A 232 -7.88 17.57 -33.36
N ARG A 233 -7.15 17.46 -32.25
CA ARG A 233 -7.78 17.17 -30.96
C ARG A 233 -8.00 18.41 -30.13
N GLU A 234 -7.07 19.37 -30.10
CA GLU A 234 -7.30 20.62 -29.36
C GLU A 234 -8.62 21.31 -29.73
N PRO A 235 -9.02 21.45 -31.02
CA PRO A 235 -10.32 22.06 -31.34
C PRO A 235 -11.50 21.21 -30.85
N VAL A 236 -11.43 19.88 -30.97
CA VAL A 236 -12.49 18.97 -30.49
C VAL A 236 -12.57 18.97 -28.97
N VAL A 237 -11.44 19.04 -28.26
CA VAL A 237 -11.38 19.14 -26.80
C VAL A 237 -11.91 20.49 -26.34
N ARG A 238 -11.59 21.59 -27.02
CA ARG A 238 -12.16 22.92 -26.73
C ARG A 238 -13.68 22.94 -26.97
N ALA A 239 -14.15 22.42 -28.10
CA ALA A 239 -15.58 22.31 -28.40
C ALA A 239 -16.32 21.42 -27.38
N LYS A 240 -15.69 20.30 -26.99
CA LYS A 240 -16.20 19.42 -25.93
C LYS A 240 -16.27 20.13 -24.58
N ILE A 241 -15.24 20.91 -24.21
CA ILE A 241 -15.23 21.68 -22.96
C ILE A 241 -16.38 22.70 -22.96
N VAL A 242 -16.63 23.39 -24.08
CA VAL A 242 -17.76 24.32 -24.22
C VAL A 242 -19.11 23.61 -24.07
N ALA A 243 -19.30 22.44 -24.70
CA ALA A 243 -20.52 21.66 -24.56
C ALA A 243 -20.70 21.12 -23.13
N GLN A 244 -19.62 20.68 -22.49
CA GLN A 244 -19.63 20.22 -21.10
C GLN A 244 -19.94 21.37 -20.12
N GLU A 245 -19.38 22.56 -20.34
CA GLU A 245 -19.67 23.76 -19.53
C GLU A 245 -21.11 24.25 -19.72
N ALA A 246 -21.71 24.09 -20.90
CA ALA A 246 -23.13 24.36 -21.12
C ALA A 246 -24.04 23.41 -20.32
N LEU A 247 -23.67 22.13 -20.23
CA LEU A 247 -24.44 21.11 -19.50
C LEU A 247 -24.24 21.16 -17.97
N SER A 248 -23.04 21.57 -17.50
CA SER A 248 -22.62 21.43 -16.10
C SER A 248 -22.31 22.74 -15.35
N GLY A 249 -22.32 23.89 -16.02
CA GLY A 249 -21.96 25.20 -15.46
C GLY A 249 -20.46 25.50 -15.53
N ARG A 250 -20.10 26.79 -15.57
CA ARG A 250 -18.72 27.26 -15.74
C ARG A 250 -17.89 26.90 -14.49
N PHE A 251 -16.85 26.08 -14.64
CA PHE A 251 -15.90 25.78 -13.56
C PHE A 251 -14.84 26.89 -13.48
N GLY A 252 -14.53 27.33 -12.25
CA GLY A 252 -13.74 28.53 -11.96
C GLY A 252 -12.39 28.65 -12.69
N VAL A 253 -12.21 29.84 -13.27
CA VAL A 253 -11.02 30.66 -13.60
C VAL A 253 -9.64 29.97 -13.73
N PRO A 254 -8.92 30.13 -14.87
CA PRO A 254 -7.49 29.83 -14.96
C PRO A 254 -6.65 30.81 -14.11
N ILE A 255 -5.69 30.27 -13.35
CA ILE A 255 -4.68 31.08 -12.67
C ILE A 255 -3.78 31.73 -13.73
N GLU A 256 -3.90 33.04 -13.88
CA GLU A 256 -2.92 33.87 -14.57
C GLU A 256 -2.06 34.54 -13.48
N ARG A 257 -0.74 34.32 -13.52
CA ARG A 257 0.22 35.13 -12.76
C ARG A 257 1.44 35.39 -13.64
N THR A 258 1.66 36.65 -13.95
CA THR A 258 2.97 37.23 -14.22
C THR A 258 2.88 38.75 -14.02
N PRO A 259 4.01 39.43 -13.80
CA PRO A 259 4.56 39.79 -12.50
C PRO A 259 4.45 41.30 -12.23
N GLU A 260 4.51 41.72 -10.95
CA GLU A 260 5.09 43.03 -10.66
C GLU A 260 5.59 43.15 -9.22
N SER A 261 6.74 43.79 -9.12
CA SER A 261 7.55 44.09 -7.96
C SER A 261 6.96 45.22 -7.12
N ALA A 262 6.79 44.97 -5.83
CA ALA A 262 6.77 46.01 -4.81
C ALA A 262 7.53 45.46 -3.59
N GLU A 263 8.61 46.13 -3.22
CA GLU A 263 9.27 45.91 -1.93
C GLU A 263 8.29 46.24 -0.80
N THR A 264 8.07 45.28 0.09
CA THR A 264 7.41 45.49 1.38
C THR A 264 7.85 44.35 2.33
N PRO A 265 7.79 44.58 3.65
CA PRO A 265 8.81 44.18 4.62
C PRO A 265 8.90 42.65 4.74
N VAL A 266 10.06 42.14 5.14
CA VAL A 266 10.36 40.71 5.30
C VAL A 266 9.31 40.02 6.20
N VAL A 267 8.26 39.48 5.57
CA VAL A 267 7.36 38.49 6.16
C VAL A 267 8.03 37.15 5.94
N LEU A 268 8.39 36.49 7.04
CA LEU A 268 9.00 35.16 7.02
C LEU A 268 8.15 34.22 6.15
N PRO A 269 8.75 33.47 5.20
CA PRO A 269 7.99 32.61 4.32
C PRO A 269 7.28 31.54 5.16
N SER A 270 5.96 31.64 5.27
CA SER A 270 5.15 30.61 5.93
C SER A 270 5.32 29.32 5.15
N ARG A 271 5.93 28.29 5.77
CA ARG A 271 6.02 26.95 5.19
C ARG A 271 4.61 26.51 4.75
N LYS A 272 4.39 26.32 3.45
CA LYS A 272 3.09 25.86 2.94
C LYS A 272 2.81 24.46 3.48
N LEU A 273 1.92 24.35 4.46
CA LEU A 273 1.53 23.06 5.02
C LEU A 273 0.81 22.23 3.95
N PRO A 274 1.05 20.91 3.90
CA PRO A 274 0.35 20.03 2.97
C PRO A 274 -1.17 20.15 3.13
N ASN A 275 -1.94 19.89 2.07
CA ASN A 275 -3.40 19.96 2.13
C ASN A 275 -3.97 19.07 3.25
N ARG A 276 -5.04 19.53 3.94
CA ARG A 276 -5.66 18.85 5.10
C ARG A 276 -6.07 17.42 4.78
N TRP A 277 -6.61 17.20 3.58
CA TRP A 277 -6.99 15.89 3.06
C TRP A 277 -5.79 14.96 2.88
N VAL A 278 -4.74 15.41 2.20
CA VAL A 278 -3.52 14.63 1.98
C VAL A 278 -2.86 14.26 3.31
N ALA A 279 -2.78 15.21 4.25
CA ALA A 279 -2.26 14.97 5.60
C ALA A 279 -3.15 13.98 6.39
N GLY A 280 -4.47 14.07 6.27
CA GLY A 280 -5.42 13.15 6.89
C GLY A 280 -5.30 11.72 6.36
N VAL A 281 -5.20 11.55 5.04
CA VAL A 281 -4.98 10.25 4.39
C VAL A 281 -3.62 9.65 4.77
N ARG A 282 -2.56 10.47 4.83
CA ARG A 282 -1.24 10.01 5.31
C ARG A 282 -1.33 9.54 6.76
N TRP A 283 -2.00 10.31 7.63
CA TRP A 283 -2.17 9.96 9.04
C TRP A 283 -2.99 8.69 9.24
N SER A 284 -4.11 8.52 8.54
CA SER A 284 -4.94 7.32 8.65
C SER A 284 -4.19 6.07 8.17
N ARG A 285 -3.39 6.19 7.10
CA ARG A 285 -2.50 5.12 6.63
C ARG A 285 -1.43 4.79 7.67
N THR A 286 -0.77 5.79 8.27
CA THR A 286 0.23 5.57 9.33
C THR A 286 -0.40 4.88 10.54
N ARG A 287 -1.56 5.37 11.01
CA ARG A 287 -2.28 4.76 12.14
C ARG A 287 -2.70 3.32 11.86
N ARG A 288 -3.18 3.01 10.64
CA ARG A 288 -3.53 1.63 10.25
C ARG A 288 -2.30 0.72 10.17
N ARG A 289 -1.16 1.22 9.68
CA ARG A 289 0.09 0.44 9.59
C ARG A 289 0.71 0.14 10.95
N LEU A 290 0.58 1.05 11.91
CA LEU A 290 1.13 0.89 13.26
C LEU A 290 0.22 0.07 14.19
N LYS A 291 -1.08 -0.05 13.86
CA LYS A 291 -1.98 -0.96 14.57
C LYS A 291 -1.63 -2.41 14.25
N ARG A 292 -1.48 -3.23 15.29
CA ARG A 292 -1.23 -4.67 15.18
C ARG A 292 -2.40 -5.36 14.47
N THR A 293 -2.12 -6.15 13.44
CA THR A 293 -3.08 -7.14 12.93
C THR A 293 -3.03 -8.35 13.85
N PRO A 294 -4.14 -8.75 14.51
CA PRO A 294 -4.12 -9.94 15.34
C PRO A 294 -3.91 -11.20 14.49
N VAL A 295 -3.04 -12.06 15.01
CA VAL A 295 -2.50 -13.24 14.31
C VAL A 295 -3.62 -14.21 13.93
N TRP A 296 -4.56 -14.43 14.85
CA TRP A 296 -5.65 -15.41 14.74
C TRP A 296 -6.85 -14.98 13.89
N ARG A 297 -6.97 -13.70 13.52
CA ARG A 297 -8.15 -13.24 12.75
C ARG A 297 -8.28 -13.93 11.39
N LEU A 298 -7.17 -14.17 10.70
CA LEU A 298 -7.20 -14.80 9.37
C LEU A 298 -7.47 -16.31 9.47
N PRO A 299 -6.77 -17.10 10.31
CA PRO A 299 -7.12 -18.49 10.54
C PRO A 299 -8.57 -18.70 10.97
N ALA A 300 -9.06 -17.90 11.92
CA ALA A 300 -10.45 -17.99 12.36
C ALA A 300 -11.44 -17.74 11.21
N LEU A 301 -11.21 -16.71 10.39
CA LEU A 301 -12.04 -16.42 9.22
C LEU A 301 -12.04 -17.57 8.21
N LEU A 302 -10.88 -18.15 7.91
CA LEU A 302 -10.76 -19.25 6.94
C LEU A 302 -11.48 -20.51 7.43
N VAL A 303 -11.36 -20.85 8.72
CA VAL A 303 -12.06 -22.01 9.31
C VAL A 303 -13.56 -21.78 9.32
N THR A 304 -14.03 -20.58 9.69
CA THR A 304 -15.46 -20.27 9.62
C THR A 304 -15.96 -20.36 8.18
N MET A 305 -15.19 -19.86 7.22
CA MET A 305 -15.52 -19.96 5.80
C MET A 305 -15.55 -21.42 5.34
N SER A 306 -14.64 -22.28 5.79
CA SER A 306 -14.60 -23.68 5.39
C SER A 306 -15.76 -24.50 5.96
N ILE A 307 -16.22 -24.19 7.17
CA ILE A 307 -17.42 -24.80 7.75
C ILE A 307 -18.65 -24.46 6.89
N VAL A 308 -18.84 -23.17 6.57
CA VAL A 308 -19.95 -22.74 5.70
C VAL A 308 -19.85 -23.41 4.33
N LEU A 309 -18.65 -23.44 3.76
CA LEU A 309 -18.41 -24.02 2.45
C LEU A 309 -18.67 -25.53 2.43
N ALA A 310 -18.30 -26.27 3.50
CA ALA A 310 -18.58 -27.69 3.61
C ALA A 310 -20.08 -27.98 3.56
N PHE A 311 -20.90 -27.28 4.35
CA PHE A 311 -22.36 -27.45 4.30
C PHE A 311 -22.97 -27.08 2.95
N VAL A 312 -22.45 -26.03 2.29
CA VAL A 312 -22.91 -25.64 0.95
C VAL A 312 -22.59 -26.73 -0.07
N PHE A 313 -21.38 -27.31 -0.04
CA PHE A 313 -21.00 -28.35 -1.00
C PHE A 313 -21.71 -29.68 -0.74
N VAL A 314 -21.98 -30.05 0.51
CA VAL A 314 -22.86 -31.19 0.85
C VAL A 314 -24.23 -30.98 0.19
N ALA A 315 -24.87 -29.83 0.42
CA ALA A 315 -26.18 -29.55 -0.16
C ALA A 315 -26.18 -29.56 -1.70
N LEU A 316 -25.09 -29.11 -2.33
CA LEU A 316 -24.93 -29.16 -3.79
C LEU A 316 -24.70 -30.59 -4.32
N ASP A 317 -23.96 -31.42 -3.60
CA ASP A 317 -23.76 -32.83 -3.95
C ASP A 317 -25.09 -33.61 -3.82
N ASP A 318 -25.91 -33.35 -2.79
CA ASP A 318 -27.24 -33.95 -2.61
C ASP A 318 -28.20 -33.58 -3.76
N GLU A 319 -28.20 -32.30 -4.17
CA GLU A 319 -29.03 -31.81 -5.27
C GLU A 319 -28.56 -32.35 -6.63
N ALA A 320 -27.24 -32.48 -6.82
CA ALA A 320 -26.66 -33.06 -8.02
C ALA A 320 -26.92 -34.57 -8.13
N GLY A 321 -26.98 -35.30 -7.00
CA GLY A 321 -27.27 -36.73 -6.95
C GLY A 321 -28.73 -37.09 -7.27
N THR A 322 -29.67 -36.17 -7.03
CA THR A 322 -31.12 -36.40 -7.22
C THR A 322 -31.65 -36.00 -8.60
N GLY A 323 -30.92 -35.18 -9.37
CA GLY A 323 -31.28 -34.74 -10.72
C GLY A 323 -30.43 -35.36 -11.84
N GLY A 324 -30.96 -36.38 -12.52
CA GLY A 324 -30.26 -37.19 -13.56
C GLY A 324 -29.83 -36.49 -14.87
N ALA A 325 -29.39 -35.22 -14.85
CA ALA A 325 -28.93 -34.50 -16.04
C ALA A 325 -27.39 -34.36 -16.12
N VAL A 326 -26.65 -34.58 -15.03
CA VAL A 326 -25.17 -34.56 -15.03
C VAL A 326 -24.64 -35.69 -14.15
N THR A 327 -24.85 -36.94 -14.56
CA THR A 327 -24.10 -38.07 -14.01
C THR A 327 -22.68 -37.99 -14.56
N ILE A 328 -21.80 -37.27 -13.85
CA ILE A 328 -20.38 -37.63 -13.89
C ILE A 328 -20.35 -38.99 -13.18
N GLU A 329 -20.35 -40.09 -13.94
CA GLU A 329 -20.07 -41.42 -13.40
C GLU A 329 -18.69 -41.36 -12.74
N GLY A 330 -18.65 -41.04 -11.45
CA GLY A 330 -17.46 -41.12 -10.65
C GLY A 330 -17.22 -42.59 -10.33
N GLU A 331 -16.26 -43.22 -11.01
CA GLU A 331 -15.77 -44.59 -10.72
C GLU A 331 -15.16 -44.74 -9.29
N LEU A 332 -15.30 -43.74 -8.41
CA LEU A 332 -14.72 -43.75 -7.08
C LEU A 332 -15.65 -44.43 -6.08
N ASP A 333 -15.20 -45.58 -5.58
CA ASP A 333 -15.84 -46.27 -4.45
C ASP A 333 -16.02 -45.34 -3.23
N ILE A 334 -17.14 -45.48 -2.53
CA ILE A 334 -17.51 -44.68 -1.36
C ILE A 334 -16.48 -44.89 -0.24
N GLY A 335 -16.07 -46.14 -0.03
CA GLY A 335 -15.04 -46.51 0.92
C GLY A 335 -13.70 -45.86 0.59
N ALA A 336 -13.31 -45.86 -0.69
CA ALA A 336 -12.12 -45.16 -1.15
C ALA A 336 -12.21 -43.63 -0.93
N THR A 337 -13.37 -43.02 -1.16
CA THR A 337 -13.61 -41.58 -0.96
C THR A 337 -13.53 -41.19 0.52
N ALA A 338 -14.19 -41.94 1.40
CA ALA A 338 -14.14 -41.73 2.85
C ALA A 338 -12.71 -41.90 3.39
N THR A 339 -11.98 -42.90 2.88
CA THR A 339 -10.57 -43.14 3.23
C THR A 339 -9.70 -41.97 2.78
N LEU A 340 -9.88 -41.49 1.54
CA LEU A 340 -9.13 -40.37 1.00
C LEU A 340 -9.37 -39.08 1.80
N LEU A 341 -10.62 -38.76 2.14
CA LEU A 341 -10.95 -37.60 2.97
C LEU A 341 -10.36 -37.72 4.38
N SER A 342 -10.38 -38.92 4.97
CA SER A 342 -9.77 -39.21 6.27
C SER A 342 -8.24 -39.06 6.24
N VAL A 343 -7.58 -39.54 5.17
CA VAL A 343 -6.14 -39.36 4.96
C VAL A 343 -5.79 -37.87 4.82
N ILE A 344 -6.58 -37.10 4.05
CA ILE A 344 -6.40 -35.65 3.94
C ILE A 344 -6.55 -35.00 5.32
N ALA A 345 -7.65 -35.27 6.04
CA ALA A 345 -7.87 -34.69 7.36
C ALA A 345 -6.73 -35.03 8.35
N GLY A 346 -6.32 -36.30 8.43
CA GLY A 346 -5.21 -36.75 9.28
C GLY A 346 -3.86 -36.11 8.92
N GLY A 347 -3.59 -35.96 7.62
CA GLY A 347 -2.41 -35.24 7.13
C GLY A 347 -2.42 -33.77 7.52
N MET A 348 -3.58 -33.11 7.37
CA MET A 348 -3.73 -31.67 7.64
C MET A 348 -3.63 -31.31 9.13
N ILE A 349 -4.18 -32.14 10.04
CA ILE A 349 -4.02 -31.91 11.48
C ILE A 349 -2.57 -32.08 11.93
N THR A 350 -1.88 -33.09 11.40
CA THR A 350 -0.46 -33.33 11.67
C THR A 350 0.40 -32.17 11.16
N LEU A 351 0.14 -31.72 9.92
CA LEU A 351 0.81 -30.58 9.32
C LEU A 351 0.61 -29.31 10.16
N THR A 352 -0.61 -29.06 10.63
CA THR A 352 -0.93 -27.92 11.50
C THR A 352 -0.13 -27.96 12.80
N GLY A 353 0.01 -29.13 13.43
CA GLY A 353 0.84 -29.33 14.62
C GLY A 353 2.33 -29.06 14.37
N LEU A 354 2.87 -29.52 13.23
CA LEU A 354 4.24 -29.24 12.80
C LEU A 354 4.46 -27.74 12.58
N VAL A 355 3.53 -27.05 11.94
CA VAL A 355 3.60 -25.60 11.74
C VAL A 355 3.59 -24.86 13.08
N PHE A 356 2.71 -25.23 14.00
CA PHE A 356 2.64 -24.61 15.32
C PHE A 356 3.96 -24.78 16.09
N THR A 357 4.54 -25.98 16.03
CA THR A 357 5.85 -26.28 16.61
C THR A 357 6.94 -25.44 15.96
N ALA A 358 7.00 -25.40 14.62
CA ALA A 358 8.00 -24.64 13.88
C ALA A 358 7.91 -23.13 14.17
N ILE A 359 6.70 -22.57 14.24
CA ILE A 359 6.49 -21.15 14.55
C ILE A 359 6.88 -20.84 15.99
N THR A 360 6.52 -21.71 16.94
CA THR A 360 6.90 -21.55 18.35
C THR A 360 8.41 -21.60 18.52
N LEU A 361 9.08 -22.56 17.87
CA LEU A 361 10.54 -22.66 17.85
C LEU A 361 11.19 -21.43 17.19
N ALA A 362 10.65 -20.95 16.06
CA ALA A 362 11.15 -19.75 15.40
C ALA A 362 10.99 -18.49 16.27
N MET A 363 9.89 -18.39 17.02
CA MET A 363 9.67 -17.32 18.00
C MET A 363 10.65 -17.42 19.17
N GLN A 364 10.87 -18.62 19.70
CA GLN A 364 11.83 -18.88 20.78
C GLN A 364 13.26 -18.54 20.34
N PHE A 365 13.65 -18.92 19.13
CA PHE A 365 14.92 -18.55 18.52
C PHE A 365 15.02 -17.02 18.34
N GLY A 366 13.97 -16.37 17.84
CA GLY A 366 13.95 -14.91 17.68
C GLY A 366 14.12 -14.17 19.01
N ALA A 367 13.45 -14.64 20.07
CA ALA A 367 13.53 -14.05 21.41
C ALA A 367 14.92 -14.26 22.03
N SER A 368 15.45 -15.48 21.98
CA SER A 368 16.73 -15.85 22.61
C SER A 368 17.93 -15.35 21.79
N GLN A 369 18.02 -15.71 20.51
CA GLN A 369 19.22 -15.57 19.69
C GLN A 369 19.31 -14.25 18.90
N ILE A 370 18.19 -13.54 18.69
CA ILE A 370 18.15 -12.39 17.75
C ILE A 370 17.85 -11.06 18.46
N SER A 371 16.58 -10.76 18.77
CA SER A 371 16.16 -9.55 19.47
C SER A 371 14.67 -9.65 19.74
N VAL A 372 14.26 -9.31 20.96
CA VAL A 372 12.86 -9.32 21.39
C VAL A 372 12.01 -8.35 20.56
N ARG A 373 12.63 -7.32 19.97
CA ARG A 373 11.95 -6.31 19.12
C ARG A 373 11.52 -6.86 17.76
N VAL A 374 12.13 -7.97 17.32
CA VAL A 374 11.86 -8.59 16.01
C VAL A 374 10.76 -9.65 16.10
N VAL A 375 10.57 -10.28 17.26
CA VAL A 375 9.58 -11.36 17.47
C VAL A 375 8.15 -10.98 17.04
N PRO A 376 7.61 -9.80 17.41
CA PRO A 376 6.27 -9.41 16.97
C PRO A 376 6.15 -9.22 15.45
N MET A 377 7.28 -9.02 14.76
CA MET A 377 7.32 -8.87 13.31
C MET A 377 7.26 -10.24 12.62
N LEU A 378 7.89 -11.26 13.22
CA LEU A 378 7.79 -12.64 12.72
C LEU A 378 6.33 -13.11 12.75
N GLN A 379 5.61 -12.89 13.84
CA GLN A 379 4.19 -13.28 13.97
C GLN A 379 3.24 -12.65 12.94
N GLN A 380 3.64 -11.55 12.28
CA GLN A 380 2.83 -10.85 11.29
C GLN A 380 3.02 -11.39 9.87
N GLU A 381 3.93 -12.34 9.67
CA GLU A 381 4.23 -12.87 8.36
C GLU A 381 3.01 -13.52 7.71
N ALA A 382 2.68 -13.06 6.50
CA ALA A 382 1.46 -13.47 5.81
C ALA A 382 1.44 -14.97 5.54
N VAL A 383 2.57 -15.52 5.06
CA VAL A 383 2.68 -16.95 4.74
C VAL A 383 2.32 -17.81 5.95
N MET A 384 2.87 -17.50 7.13
CA MET A 384 2.58 -18.27 8.36
C MET A 384 1.10 -18.23 8.74
N ARG A 385 0.45 -17.06 8.64
CA ARG A 385 -0.97 -16.91 8.95
C ARG A 385 -1.88 -17.62 7.94
N TRP A 386 -1.53 -17.57 6.65
CA TRP A 386 -2.24 -18.29 5.61
C TRP A 386 -2.05 -19.81 5.76
N SER A 387 -0.83 -20.29 6.04
CA SER A 387 -0.54 -21.72 6.24
C SER A 387 -1.38 -22.31 7.37
N ILE A 388 -1.34 -21.73 8.57
CA ILE A 388 -2.15 -22.22 9.70
C ILE A 388 -3.64 -22.21 9.33
N GLY A 389 -4.12 -21.11 8.75
CA GLY A 389 -5.52 -20.95 8.43
C GLY A 389 -6.01 -21.96 7.39
N MET A 390 -5.30 -22.11 6.28
CA MET A 390 -5.63 -23.07 5.23
C MET A 390 -5.52 -24.50 5.73
N PHE A 391 -4.51 -24.84 6.53
CA PHE A 391 -4.36 -26.22 6.99
C PHE A 391 -5.48 -26.66 7.92
N LEU A 392 -5.84 -25.78 8.86
CA LEU A 392 -6.95 -26.01 9.75
C LEU A 392 -8.29 -26.01 8.99
N SER A 393 -8.43 -25.17 7.96
CA SER A 393 -9.62 -25.11 7.12
C SER A 393 -9.82 -26.37 6.28
N THR A 394 -8.77 -26.85 5.61
CA THR A 394 -8.80 -28.11 4.84
C THR A 394 -9.10 -29.30 5.76
N PHE A 395 -8.51 -29.33 6.96
CA PHE A 395 -8.83 -30.35 7.97
C PHE A 395 -10.33 -30.35 8.32
N VAL A 396 -10.88 -29.19 8.70
CA VAL A 396 -12.29 -29.07 9.10
C VAL A 396 -13.22 -29.40 7.93
N PHE A 397 -12.90 -28.92 6.72
CA PHE A 397 -13.67 -29.22 5.51
C PHE A 397 -13.71 -30.72 5.23
N SER A 398 -12.55 -31.38 5.12
CA SER A 398 -12.48 -32.82 4.85
C SER A 398 -13.12 -33.67 5.94
N LEU A 399 -13.01 -33.26 7.21
CA LEU A 399 -13.64 -33.94 8.33
C LEU A 399 -15.18 -33.84 8.26
N ILE A 400 -15.73 -32.68 7.94
CA ILE A 400 -17.19 -32.51 7.82
C ILE A 400 -17.73 -33.38 6.68
N ILE A 401 -17.10 -33.37 5.50
CA ILE A 401 -17.55 -34.20 4.37
C ILE A 401 -17.40 -35.70 4.69
N ALA A 402 -16.31 -36.11 5.34
CA ALA A 402 -16.12 -37.50 5.75
C ALA A 402 -17.15 -37.94 6.81
N ALA A 403 -17.48 -37.06 7.75
CA ALA A 403 -18.50 -37.33 8.77
C ALA A 403 -19.90 -37.41 8.18
N ASP A 404 -20.23 -36.52 7.25
CA ASP A 404 -21.50 -36.53 6.52
C ASP A 404 -21.68 -37.83 5.73
N LEU A 405 -20.68 -38.23 4.94
CA LEU A 405 -20.68 -39.50 4.20
C LEU A 405 -20.84 -40.74 5.11
N ALA A 406 -20.30 -40.68 6.33
CA ALA A 406 -20.44 -41.75 7.31
C ALA A 406 -21.82 -41.80 7.98
N LEU A 407 -22.55 -40.68 8.02
CA LEU A 407 -23.84 -40.53 8.70
C LEU A 407 -25.03 -40.66 7.74
N SER A 408 -24.90 -40.23 6.49
CA SER A 408 -25.99 -40.19 5.51
C SER A 408 -26.38 -41.59 5.01
N GLY A 409 -25.43 -42.53 4.95
CA GLY A 409 -25.68 -43.90 4.48
C GLY A 409 -26.07 -43.98 3.00
N GLU A 410 -25.81 -42.92 2.23
CA GLU A 410 -26.11 -42.83 0.81
C GLU A 410 -25.09 -43.57 -0.06
N TRP A 411 -25.53 -43.99 -1.24
CA TRP A 411 -24.77 -44.86 -2.16
C TRP A 411 -24.03 -44.08 -3.26
N THR A 412 -24.09 -42.74 -3.23
CA THR A 412 -23.47 -41.85 -4.22
C THR A 412 -22.32 -41.09 -3.60
N ALA A 413 -21.13 -41.18 -4.20
CA ALA A 413 -19.96 -40.45 -3.72
C ALA A 413 -20.10 -38.94 -4.01
N PRO A 414 -19.81 -38.04 -3.04
CA PRO A 414 -19.89 -36.59 -3.24
C PRO A 414 -18.69 -36.10 -4.07
N VAL A 415 -18.82 -36.16 -5.39
CA VAL A 415 -17.73 -35.89 -6.35
C VAL A 415 -17.25 -34.44 -6.25
N LEU A 416 -18.16 -33.47 -6.07
CA LEU A 416 -17.81 -32.06 -6.03
C LEU A 416 -17.05 -31.72 -4.74
N SER A 417 -17.58 -32.12 -3.59
CA SER A 417 -16.90 -31.95 -2.28
C SER A 417 -15.53 -32.62 -2.25
N THR A 418 -15.43 -33.84 -2.77
CA THR A 418 -14.16 -34.59 -2.81
C THR A 418 -13.13 -33.93 -3.71
N SER A 419 -13.55 -33.45 -4.88
CA SER A 419 -12.68 -32.71 -5.81
C SER A 419 -12.14 -31.43 -5.19
N ILE A 420 -12.99 -30.69 -4.46
CA ILE A 420 -12.60 -29.49 -3.72
C ILE A 420 -11.63 -29.83 -2.59
N ALA A 421 -11.88 -30.90 -1.82
CA ALA A 421 -10.95 -31.35 -0.76
C ALA A 421 -9.55 -31.68 -1.32
N VAL A 422 -9.48 -32.38 -2.46
CA VAL A 422 -8.22 -32.69 -3.15
C VAL A 422 -7.52 -31.40 -3.61
N LEU A 423 -8.25 -30.45 -4.20
CA LEU A 423 -7.71 -29.15 -4.60
C LEU A 423 -7.15 -28.38 -3.39
N LEU A 424 -7.90 -28.32 -2.28
CA LEU A 424 -7.44 -27.68 -1.04
C LEU A 424 -6.20 -28.36 -0.47
N SER A 425 -6.09 -29.68 -0.57
CA SER A 425 -4.89 -30.44 -0.19
C SER A 425 -3.67 -30.05 -1.04
N PHE A 426 -3.82 -29.94 -2.37
CA PHE A 426 -2.74 -29.45 -3.24
C PHE A 426 -2.31 -28.02 -2.90
N VAL A 427 -3.27 -27.11 -2.72
CA VAL A 427 -2.99 -25.73 -2.28
C VAL A 427 -2.25 -25.73 -0.94
N SER A 428 -2.64 -26.61 -0.02
CA SER A 428 -1.99 -26.77 1.28
C SER A 428 -0.56 -27.28 1.15
N ALA A 429 -0.29 -28.23 0.26
CA ALA A 429 1.06 -28.73 -0.01
C ALA A 429 1.99 -27.62 -0.55
N PHE A 430 1.54 -26.82 -1.52
CA PHE A 430 2.32 -25.68 -2.01
C PHE A 430 2.59 -24.65 -0.91
N LEU A 431 1.59 -24.38 -0.08
CA LEU A 431 1.68 -23.45 1.02
C LEU A 431 2.62 -23.95 2.14
N PHE A 432 2.74 -25.26 2.31
CA PHE A 432 3.73 -25.87 3.20
C PHE A 432 5.16 -25.66 2.70
N ILE A 433 5.42 -25.88 1.39
CA ILE A 433 6.72 -25.59 0.79
C ILE A 433 7.08 -24.11 0.97
N ALA A 434 6.12 -23.21 0.72
CA ALA A 434 6.29 -21.78 0.94
C ALA A 434 6.60 -21.44 2.40
N LEU A 435 5.94 -22.12 3.36
CA LEU A 435 6.18 -21.95 4.78
C LEU A 435 7.61 -22.38 5.17
N VAL A 436 8.06 -23.55 4.74
CA VAL A 436 9.41 -24.06 5.04
C VAL A 436 10.46 -23.09 4.51
N ALA A 437 10.30 -22.64 3.26
CA ALA A 437 11.18 -21.62 2.68
C ALA A 437 11.17 -20.32 3.51
N ARG A 438 10.00 -19.89 4.00
CA ARG A 438 9.88 -18.67 4.80
C ARG A 438 10.51 -18.80 6.18
N VAL A 439 10.34 -19.92 6.86
CA VAL A 439 11.00 -20.19 8.16
C VAL A 439 12.52 -20.16 7.99
N GLY A 440 13.06 -20.78 6.93
CA GLY A 440 14.50 -20.72 6.64
C GLY A 440 15.01 -19.30 6.38
N VAL A 441 14.23 -18.44 5.73
CA VAL A 441 14.56 -17.02 5.53
C VAL A 441 14.61 -16.27 6.87
N VAL A 442 13.64 -16.53 7.75
CA VAL A 442 13.49 -15.86 9.05
C VAL A 442 14.64 -16.20 10.00
N LEU A 443 15.11 -17.46 10.00
CA LEU A 443 16.20 -17.92 10.86
C LEU A 443 17.58 -17.44 10.40
N ASN A 444 17.71 -16.88 9.18
CA ASN A 444 18.97 -16.36 8.68
C ASN A 444 19.26 -14.95 9.22
N SER A 445 20.16 -14.85 10.19
CA SER A 445 20.55 -13.60 10.85
C SER A 445 21.05 -12.51 9.89
N ALA A 446 21.82 -12.87 8.84
CA ALA A 446 22.30 -11.90 7.85
C ALA A 446 21.17 -11.32 6.98
N ARG A 447 20.19 -12.14 6.57
CA ARG A 447 19.00 -11.65 5.86
C ARG A 447 18.15 -10.75 6.75
N LEU A 448 18.03 -11.11 8.02
CA LEU A 448 17.29 -10.31 8.98
C LEU A 448 17.95 -8.95 9.22
N LEU A 449 19.27 -8.90 9.42
CA LEU A 449 20.02 -7.64 9.57
C LEU A 449 19.79 -6.72 8.38
N ARG A 450 19.91 -7.24 7.15
CA ARG A 450 19.58 -6.49 5.92
C ARG A 450 18.15 -5.97 5.91
N TRP A 451 17.21 -6.78 6.35
CA TRP A 451 15.81 -6.38 6.41
C TRP A 451 15.55 -5.29 7.45
N ILE A 452 16.13 -5.38 8.65
CA ILE A 452 16.06 -4.35 9.70
C ILE A 452 16.67 -3.04 9.19
N ALA A 453 17.86 -3.11 8.57
CA ALA A 453 18.50 -1.96 7.95
C ALA A 453 17.61 -1.32 6.87
N GLY A 454 16.96 -2.12 6.02
CA GLY A 454 15.98 -1.62 5.03
C GLY A 454 14.79 -0.88 5.66
N GLN A 455 14.26 -1.38 6.78
CA GLN A 455 13.23 -0.67 7.55
C GLN A 455 13.76 0.64 8.15
N GLY A 456 15.00 0.62 8.67
CA GLY A 456 15.71 1.79 9.17
C GLY A 456 15.87 2.88 8.10
N ARG A 457 16.36 2.55 6.91
CA ARG A 457 16.44 3.49 5.77
C ARG A 457 15.08 4.11 5.45
N THR A 458 14.03 3.30 5.46
CA THR A 458 12.67 3.76 5.20
C THR A 458 12.13 4.66 6.33
N SER A 459 12.51 4.43 7.59
CA SER A 459 12.13 5.30 8.71
C SER A 459 12.92 6.62 8.70
N ILE A 460 14.21 6.60 8.30
CA ILE A 460 15.04 7.80 8.12
C ILE A 460 14.41 8.74 7.10
N VAL A 461 14.08 8.24 5.90
CA VAL A 461 13.44 9.07 4.84
C VAL A 461 12.07 9.61 5.26
N ARG A 462 11.34 8.88 6.12
CA ARG A 462 10.05 9.35 6.64
C ARG A 462 10.18 10.44 7.70
N LEU A 463 11.18 10.32 8.58
CA LEU A 463 11.41 11.28 9.67
C LEU A 463 12.15 12.53 9.17
N TYR A 464 13.09 12.36 8.24
CA TYR A 464 13.90 13.42 7.63
C TYR A 464 13.75 13.40 6.08
N PRO A 465 12.63 13.95 5.55
CA PRO A 465 12.29 13.87 4.14
C PRO A 465 13.06 14.84 3.22
N SER A 466 13.76 15.87 3.74
CA SER A 466 14.55 16.80 2.93
C SER A 466 16.05 16.46 2.98
N VAL A 467 16.65 16.43 1.80
CA VAL A 467 18.02 16.92 1.59
C VAL A 467 17.84 17.92 0.45
N SER A 468 17.52 19.18 0.78
CA SER A 468 17.79 20.24 -0.18
C SER A 468 19.31 20.25 -0.34
N THR A 469 19.80 20.04 -1.55
CA THR A 469 21.18 20.41 -1.89
C THR A 469 21.24 21.92 -1.70
N ALA A 470 21.63 22.37 -0.51
CA ALA A 470 21.87 23.77 -0.24
C ALA A 470 22.90 24.26 -1.26
N SER A 471 22.51 25.25 -2.04
CA SER A 471 23.43 26.22 -2.63
C SER A 471 24.33 26.77 -1.52
N ASP A 472 25.61 27.00 -1.82
CA ASP A 472 26.68 27.52 -0.95
C ASP A 472 26.43 28.94 -0.38
N GLU A 473 25.19 29.29 -0.01
CA GLU A 473 24.90 30.51 0.73
C GLU A 473 24.95 30.23 2.24
N ALA A 474 25.75 31.04 2.94
CA ALA A 474 25.99 30.94 4.37
C ALA A 474 24.67 30.88 5.18
N PRO A 475 24.60 30.07 6.25
CA PRO A 475 23.38 29.94 7.04
C PRO A 475 23.06 31.28 7.69
N THR A 476 21.98 31.90 7.22
CA THR A 476 21.36 33.02 7.94
C THR A 476 20.65 32.41 9.16
N PRO A 477 20.94 32.84 10.40
CA PRO A 477 20.33 32.24 11.58
C PRO A 477 18.81 32.29 11.48
N ALA A 478 18.17 31.13 11.65
CA ALA A 478 16.72 31.05 11.61
C ALA A 478 16.12 31.90 12.74
N PRO A 479 15.17 32.81 12.43
CA PRO A 479 14.58 33.65 13.45
C PRO A 479 13.73 32.80 14.40
N VAL A 480 14.06 32.86 15.68
CA VAL A 480 13.26 32.24 16.74
C VAL A 480 11.93 32.99 16.83
N TYR A 481 10.80 32.29 16.74
CA TYR A 481 9.51 32.89 17.09
C TYR A 481 9.51 33.16 18.60
N VAL A 482 9.74 34.43 18.96
CA VAL A 482 9.62 34.94 20.33
C VAL A 482 8.24 35.56 20.45
N LEU A 483 7.44 35.09 21.41
CA LEU A 483 6.17 35.74 21.76
C LEU A 483 6.46 37.20 22.15
N PRO A 484 5.64 38.18 21.70
CA PRO A 484 5.77 39.56 22.14
C PRO A 484 5.81 39.64 23.68
N PRO A 485 6.73 40.41 24.29
CA PRO A 485 6.93 40.42 25.76
C PRO A 485 5.71 40.85 26.59
N ASP A 486 4.74 41.52 25.96
CA ASP A 486 3.73 42.33 26.66
C ASP A 486 2.33 41.70 26.78
N GLU A 487 2.12 40.44 26.36
CA GLU A 487 0.83 39.75 26.57
C GLU A 487 0.89 38.72 27.73
N PRO A 488 -0.12 38.67 28.63
CA PRO A 488 -0.16 37.70 29.72
C PRO A 488 -0.20 36.27 29.15
N THR A 489 0.94 35.58 29.23
CA THR A 489 1.12 34.24 28.67
C THR A 489 0.70 33.20 29.71
N GLY A 490 -0.44 32.54 29.47
CA GLY A 490 -0.83 31.38 30.26
C GLY A 490 -0.04 30.15 29.83
N ARG A 491 0.61 29.45 30.77
CA ARG A 491 1.27 28.16 30.54
C ARG A 491 0.39 27.00 31.02
N THR A 492 0.00 26.10 30.12
CA THR A 492 -0.81 24.92 30.44
C THR A 492 -0.07 23.64 30.06
N THR A 493 -0.22 22.59 30.89
CA THR A 493 0.31 21.27 30.58
C THR A 493 -0.82 20.28 30.27
N VAL A 494 -0.64 19.48 29.22
CA VAL A 494 -1.52 18.35 28.90
C VAL A 494 -0.80 17.07 29.28
N ARG A 495 -1.43 16.27 30.14
CA ARG A 495 -0.87 15.03 30.69
C ARG A 495 -1.62 13.80 30.18
N LEU A 496 -0.94 12.65 30.18
CA LEU A 496 -1.55 11.36 29.87
C LEU A 496 -2.40 10.87 31.05
N LYS A 497 -3.67 11.28 31.10
CA LYS A 497 -4.60 10.89 32.19
C LYS A 497 -5.19 9.49 32.03
N GLN A 498 -5.38 9.03 30.79
CA GLN A 498 -6.02 7.74 30.51
C GLN A 498 -4.98 6.73 30.03
N LEU A 499 -4.97 5.53 30.62
CA LEU A 499 -4.15 4.43 30.12
C LEU A 499 -4.61 4.07 28.70
N SER A 500 -3.67 4.11 27.76
CA SER A 500 -3.90 3.58 26.41
C SER A 500 -3.93 2.04 26.48
N PRO A 501 -5.01 1.38 26.00
CA PRO A 501 -5.07 -0.08 25.94
C PRO A 501 -4.13 -0.66 24.86
N GLU A 502 -3.61 0.18 23.96
CA GLU A 502 -2.75 -0.24 22.84
C GLU A 502 -1.24 -0.14 23.19
N GLY A 503 -0.90 0.10 24.46
CA GLY A 503 0.47 0.26 24.95
C GLY A 503 0.84 1.71 25.29
N ARG A 504 2.07 1.93 25.77
CA ARG A 504 2.55 3.21 26.34
C ARG A 504 3.74 3.84 25.60
N ILE A 505 4.25 3.19 24.57
CA ILE A 505 5.35 3.73 23.76
C ILE A 505 4.79 4.63 22.67
N LEU A 506 5.30 5.86 22.55
CA LEU A 506 4.89 6.78 21.50
C LEU A 506 5.42 6.32 20.13
N LEU A 507 4.56 5.88 19.23
CA LEU A 507 4.95 5.37 17.90
C LEU A 507 4.92 6.44 16.81
N ALA A 508 3.97 7.37 16.84
CA ALA A 508 3.88 8.40 15.81
C ALA A 508 3.18 9.67 16.30
N VAL A 509 3.57 10.79 15.69
CA VAL A 509 3.05 12.12 15.98
C VAL A 509 2.58 12.78 14.68
N ASN A 510 1.36 13.32 14.68
CA ASN A 510 0.84 14.11 13.57
C ASN A 510 1.26 15.58 13.70
N LEU A 511 2.53 15.89 13.41
CA LEU A 511 3.09 17.24 13.52
C LEU A 511 2.27 18.26 12.72
N ILE A 512 1.88 17.94 11.49
CA ILE A 512 1.10 18.83 10.62
C ILE A 512 -0.26 19.21 11.26
N ARG A 513 -0.91 18.27 11.96
CA ARG A 513 -2.19 18.57 12.63
C ARG A 513 -1.99 19.40 13.89
N ILE A 514 -0.92 19.13 14.65
CA ILE A 514 -0.56 19.93 15.82
C ILE A 514 -0.25 21.37 15.40
N GLU A 515 0.43 21.56 14.28
CA GLU A 515 0.85 22.88 13.79
C GLU A 515 -0.36 23.73 13.42
N ARG A 516 -1.32 23.14 12.69
CA ARG A 516 -2.59 23.81 12.40
C ARG A 516 -3.42 24.11 13.65
N LEU A 517 -3.34 23.28 14.69
CA LEU A 517 -4.02 23.55 15.96
C LEU A 517 -3.34 24.70 16.71
N ALA A 518 -2.01 24.73 16.72
CA ALA A 518 -1.21 25.80 17.30
C ALA A 518 -1.49 27.14 16.61
N ASP A 519 -1.50 27.18 15.27
CA ASP A 519 -1.87 28.35 14.48
C ASP A 519 -3.29 28.82 14.76
N LYS A 520 -4.26 27.88 14.79
CA LYS A 520 -5.67 28.19 15.04
C LYS A 520 -5.89 28.75 16.45
N TRP A 521 -5.13 28.31 17.43
CA TRP A 521 -5.24 28.75 18.81
C TRP A 521 -4.35 29.94 19.15
N GLY A 522 -3.43 30.32 18.25
CA GLY A 522 -2.45 31.37 18.52
C GLY A 522 -1.43 30.99 19.61
N VAL A 523 -1.23 29.70 19.88
CA VAL A 523 -0.37 29.19 20.96
C VAL A 523 0.90 28.54 20.41
N SER A 524 1.96 28.46 21.22
CA SER A 524 3.07 27.53 20.99
C SER A 524 2.83 26.22 21.72
N VAL A 525 3.18 25.10 21.07
CA VAL A 525 3.01 23.75 21.61
C VAL A 525 4.36 23.04 21.63
N GLU A 526 4.84 22.71 22.82
CA GLU A 526 6.04 21.91 23.01
C GLU A 526 5.64 20.45 23.30
N LEU A 527 6.06 19.52 22.45
CA LEU A 527 5.91 18.08 22.64
C LEU A 527 7.09 17.55 23.44
N MET A 528 6.82 17.06 24.65
CA MET A 528 7.86 16.56 25.55
C MET A 528 8.41 15.17 25.16
N PRO A 529 7.58 14.14 24.88
CA PRO A 529 8.11 12.82 24.58
C PRO A 529 8.62 12.70 23.14
N SER A 530 9.74 11.99 22.99
CA SER A 530 10.29 11.62 21.69
C SER A 530 9.60 10.39 21.10
N ILE A 531 9.61 10.26 19.77
CA ILE A 531 9.17 9.00 19.13
C ILE A 531 10.02 7.84 19.64
N GLY A 532 9.35 6.79 20.10
CA GLY A 532 9.92 5.58 20.68
C GLY A 532 10.08 5.59 22.19
N GLU A 533 9.73 6.69 22.86
CA GLU A 533 9.82 6.83 24.30
C GLU A 533 8.63 6.17 24.99
N PHE A 534 8.88 5.56 26.15
CA PHE A 534 7.83 5.07 27.04
C PHE A 534 7.25 6.23 27.83
N VAL A 535 5.94 6.46 27.69
CA VAL A 535 5.24 7.54 28.40
C VAL A 535 4.59 6.96 29.66
N ALA A 536 5.08 7.38 30.82
CA ALA A 536 4.51 6.99 32.10
C ALA A 536 3.10 7.58 32.32
N GLN A 537 2.37 7.02 33.28
CA GLN A 537 1.08 7.57 33.70
C GLN A 537 1.27 8.99 34.24
N ASP A 538 0.35 9.90 33.89
CA ASP A 538 0.39 11.31 34.26
C ASP A 538 1.63 12.09 33.80
N ALA A 539 2.43 11.51 32.90
CA ALA A 539 3.53 12.21 32.25
C ALA A 539 3.00 13.39 31.42
N VAL A 540 3.79 14.47 31.40
CA VAL A 540 3.50 15.66 30.58
C VAL A 540 3.75 15.31 29.12
N LEU A 541 2.73 15.46 28.29
CA LEU A 541 2.80 15.23 26.85
C LEU A 541 3.03 16.53 26.09
N PHE A 542 2.32 17.59 26.49
CA PHE A 542 2.43 18.90 25.86
C PHE A 542 2.57 20.00 26.91
N VAL A 543 3.47 20.93 26.65
CA VAL A 543 3.52 22.24 27.30
C VAL A 543 3.01 23.27 26.29
N ILE A 544 2.11 24.16 26.71
CA ILE A 544 1.42 25.08 25.82
C ILE A 544 1.52 26.48 26.40
N ASP A 545 2.00 27.43 25.61
CA ASP A 545 2.13 28.83 25.99
C ASP A 545 1.32 29.72 25.03
N GLY A 546 0.57 30.68 25.57
CA GLY A 546 -0.10 31.68 24.74
C GLY A 546 -1.14 32.55 25.47
N PRO A 547 -1.61 33.63 24.81
CA PRO A 547 -2.39 34.71 25.42
C PRO A 547 -3.89 34.39 25.61
N GLN A 548 -4.44 33.39 24.91
CA GLN A 548 -5.83 32.97 25.03
C GLN A 548 -5.95 31.43 24.94
N LEU A 549 -5.82 30.74 26.07
CA LEU A 549 -5.82 29.27 26.15
C LEU A 549 -7.18 28.63 25.78
N ARG A 550 -7.52 28.61 24.49
CA ARG A 550 -8.65 27.84 23.91
C ARG A 550 -8.22 26.44 23.47
N VAL A 551 -7.39 25.79 24.28
CA VAL A 551 -6.81 24.48 23.97
C VAL A 551 -7.82 23.37 24.24
N ARG A 552 -7.93 22.41 23.33
CA ARG A 552 -8.72 21.19 23.52
C ARG A 552 -7.80 19.97 23.65
N PRO A 553 -7.52 19.46 24.87
CA PRO A 553 -6.55 18.37 25.09
C PRO A 553 -6.83 17.13 24.25
N HIS A 554 -8.09 16.72 24.11
CA HIS A 554 -8.47 15.55 23.31
C HIS A 554 -8.06 15.64 21.83
N GLN A 555 -7.97 16.85 21.27
CA GLN A 555 -7.55 17.05 19.87
C GLN A 555 -6.05 16.83 19.70
N LEU A 556 -5.25 17.20 20.72
CA LEU A 556 -3.82 16.90 20.78
C LEU A 556 -3.58 15.41 21.03
N MET A 557 -4.35 14.77 21.92
CA MET A 557 -4.27 13.33 22.16
C MET A 557 -4.55 12.53 20.88
N ALA A 558 -5.53 12.94 20.06
CA ALA A 558 -5.84 12.29 18.79
C ALA A 558 -4.74 12.44 17.71
N CYS A 559 -3.70 13.25 17.98
CA CYS A 559 -2.51 13.39 17.13
C CYS A 559 -1.38 12.43 17.51
N LEU A 560 -1.52 11.67 18.61
CA LEU A 560 -0.54 10.69 19.07
C LEU A 560 -1.02 9.27 18.79
N VAL A 561 -0.08 8.38 18.49
CA VAL A 561 -0.33 6.92 18.40
C VAL A 561 0.60 6.23 19.37
N PHE A 562 0.02 5.44 20.28
CA PHE A 562 0.76 4.63 21.24
C PHE A 562 0.82 3.15 20.80
N GLY A 563 1.79 2.43 21.34
CA GLY A 563 2.06 1.03 21.02
C GLY A 563 2.80 0.31 22.15
N ASP A 564 2.89 -1.01 22.05
CA ASP A 564 3.61 -1.85 23.03
C ASP A 564 5.13 -1.91 22.78
N THR A 565 5.56 -1.79 21.52
CA THR A 565 6.96 -2.04 21.13
C THR A 565 7.49 -0.99 20.18
N HIS A 566 8.68 -0.45 20.49
CA HIS A 566 9.42 0.43 19.61
C HIS A 566 10.11 -0.39 18.50
N SER A 567 9.39 -0.62 17.40
CA SER A 567 9.83 -1.45 16.26
C SER A 567 10.72 -0.68 15.28
N PRO A 568 11.67 -1.34 14.57
CA PRO A 568 12.50 -0.72 13.52
C PRO A 568 11.73 0.02 12.42
N THR A 569 10.46 -0.34 12.20
CA THR A 569 9.57 0.32 11.23
C THR A 569 9.15 1.73 11.63
N VAL A 570 9.34 2.09 12.91
CA VAL A 570 8.79 3.29 13.54
C VAL A 570 9.80 4.44 13.50
N SER A 571 11.04 4.19 13.92
CA SER A 571 12.08 5.22 13.96
C SER A 571 13.46 4.67 13.58
N PRO A 572 14.41 5.54 13.17
CA PRO A 572 15.80 5.15 12.94
C PRO A 572 16.46 4.61 14.22
N ALA A 573 16.16 5.20 15.37
CA ALA A 573 16.71 4.79 16.66
C ALA A 573 16.31 3.34 17.01
N ALA A 574 15.06 2.93 16.73
CA ALA A 574 14.67 1.54 16.92
C ALA A 574 15.37 0.56 15.99
N ALA A 575 15.68 0.98 14.76
CA ALA A 575 16.41 0.14 13.82
C ALA A 575 17.88 -0.03 14.26
N LEU A 576 18.55 1.06 14.65
CA LEU A 576 19.90 1.02 15.22
C LEU A 576 19.92 0.14 16.47
N GLN A 577 19.01 0.39 17.43
CA GLN A 577 18.91 -0.41 18.64
C GLN A 577 18.68 -1.89 18.36
N ALA A 578 17.81 -2.24 17.41
CA ALA A 578 17.57 -3.65 17.07
C ALA A 578 18.81 -4.33 16.45
N ILE A 579 19.63 -3.59 15.70
CA ILE A 579 20.90 -4.09 15.16
C ILE A 579 21.94 -4.22 16.28
N VAL A 580 22.00 -3.26 17.21
CA VAL A 580 22.85 -3.32 18.40
C VAL A 580 22.46 -4.48 19.30
N ASP A 581 21.17 -4.72 19.55
CA ASP A 581 20.69 -5.86 20.34
C ASP A 581 21.18 -7.20 19.73
N ILE A 582 21.25 -7.31 18.39
CA ILE A 582 21.80 -8.48 17.69
C ILE A 582 23.33 -8.56 17.88
N ALA A 583 24.04 -7.44 17.79
CA ALA A 583 25.49 -7.38 18.02
C ALA A 583 25.83 -7.78 19.46
N LEU A 584 25.14 -7.22 20.47
CA LEU A 584 25.35 -7.52 21.88
C LEU A 584 25.10 -8.99 22.21
N LYS A 585 24.06 -9.60 21.61
CA LYS A 585 23.85 -11.04 21.75
C LYS A 585 24.96 -11.85 21.11
N ALA A 586 25.41 -11.46 19.91
CA ALA A 586 26.53 -12.12 19.25
C ALA A 586 27.81 -12.04 20.10
N LEU A 587 28.07 -10.91 20.76
CA LEU A 587 29.20 -10.70 21.68
C LEU A 587 29.01 -11.31 23.07
N SER A 588 27.82 -11.82 23.39
CA SER A 588 27.57 -12.39 24.71
C SER A 588 28.47 -13.61 24.95
N PRO A 589 28.90 -13.86 26.21
CA PRO A 589 29.75 -15.01 26.53
C PRO A 589 29.18 -16.37 26.12
N ALA A 590 27.86 -16.48 25.97
CA ALA A 590 27.17 -17.69 25.58
C ALA A 590 27.24 -17.98 24.06
N ILE A 591 27.45 -16.95 23.22
CA ILE A 591 27.46 -17.08 21.75
C ILE A 591 28.86 -16.84 21.18
N ASN A 592 29.54 -15.77 21.59
CA ASN A 592 30.90 -15.41 21.20
C ASN A 592 31.15 -15.44 19.66
N ASP A 593 30.32 -14.74 18.90
CA ASP A 593 30.37 -14.64 17.44
C ASP A 593 30.72 -13.19 16.99
N PRO A 594 32.03 -12.83 16.99
CA PRO A 594 32.48 -11.50 16.59
C PRO A 594 32.21 -11.21 15.11
N GLY A 595 32.14 -12.23 14.25
CA GLY A 595 31.82 -12.08 12.84
C GLY A 595 30.40 -11.55 12.61
N ARG A 596 29.42 -12.03 13.39
CA ARG A 596 28.05 -11.48 13.35
C ARG A 596 27.98 -10.05 13.90
N ALA A 597 28.78 -9.71 14.90
CA ALA A 597 28.87 -8.35 15.41
C ALA A 597 29.45 -7.38 14.35
N VAL A 598 30.50 -7.80 13.62
CA VAL A 598 31.05 -7.04 12.48
C VAL A 598 29.98 -6.77 11.40
N GLN A 599 29.20 -7.79 11.03
CA GLN A 599 28.10 -7.61 10.06
C GLN A 599 27.02 -6.64 10.56
N ALA A 600 26.75 -6.63 11.87
CA ALA A 600 25.85 -5.65 12.47
C ALA A 600 26.44 -4.23 12.36
N ILE A 601 27.74 -4.05 12.64
CA ILE A 601 28.45 -2.77 12.50
C ILE A 601 28.42 -2.26 11.05
N ASP A 602 28.54 -3.14 10.05
CA ASP A 602 28.41 -2.74 8.63
C ASP A 602 27.06 -2.07 8.33
N HIS A 603 25.98 -2.62 8.89
CA HIS A 603 24.64 -2.04 8.73
C HIS A 603 24.44 -0.76 9.55
N LEU A 604 25.10 -0.64 10.70
CA LEU A 604 25.09 0.59 11.51
C LEU A 604 25.82 1.72 10.78
N GLU A 605 26.99 1.45 10.20
CA GLU A 605 27.75 2.42 9.39
C GLU A 605 26.90 2.99 8.25
N ASP A 606 26.26 2.12 7.48
CA ASP A 606 25.38 2.51 6.37
C ASP A 606 24.18 3.38 6.81
N LEU A 607 23.55 3.03 7.94
CA LEU A 607 22.47 3.83 8.49
C LEU A 607 22.96 5.19 9.00
N LEU A 608 24.10 5.23 9.71
CA LEU A 608 24.69 6.47 10.20
C LEU A 608 25.11 7.40 9.05
N MET A 609 25.71 6.86 7.99
CA MET A 609 26.03 7.58 6.75
C MET A 609 24.77 8.19 6.09
N THR A 610 23.63 7.51 6.21
CA THR A 610 22.35 8.02 5.69
C THR A 610 21.73 9.08 6.61
N ILE A 611 21.94 8.98 7.92
CA ILE A 611 21.39 9.88 8.95
C ILE A 611 22.17 11.19 9.01
N ALA A 612 23.50 11.14 8.98
CA ALA A 612 24.39 12.30 9.19
C ALA A 612 24.00 13.56 8.40
N PRO A 613 23.89 13.52 7.05
CA PRO A 613 23.56 14.72 6.28
C PRO A 613 22.13 15.23 6.54
N ARG A 614 21.20 14.34 6.89
CA ARG A 614 19.78 14.67 7.09
C ARG A 614 19.51 15.33 8.44
N VAL A 615 20.21 14.88 9.48
CA VAL A 615 20.15 15.51 10.81
C VAL A 615 20.79 16.89 10.75
N ARG A 616 21.89 17.04 10.01
CA ARG A 616 22.53 18.35 9.78
C ARG A 616 21.58 19.32 9.07
N SER A 617 21.01 18.94 7.93
CA SER A 617 20.11 19.83 7.17
C SER A 617 18.89 20.29 7.96
N GLU A 618 18.36 19.46 8.87
CA GLU A 618 17.26 19.86 9.74
C GLU A 618 17.69 20.86 10.83
N SER A 619 18.95 20.82 11.27
CA SER A 619 19.53 21.80 12.19
C SER A 619 19.53 23.19 11.56
N ASP A 620 19.92 23.26 10.29
CA ASP A 620 20.04 24.49 9.50
C ASP A 620 18.66 25.04 9.06
N GLU A 621 17.70 24.16 8.71
CA GLU A 621 16.33 24.52 8.30
C GLU A 621 15.34 24.69 9.48
N SER A 622 15.80 25.08 10.67
CA SER A 622 14.93 25.26 11.85
C SER A 622 13.96 26.46 11.68
N ALA A 623 12.99 26.31 10.79
CA ALA A 623 11.95 27.28 10.49
C ALA A 623 11.23 27.71 11.79
N PRO A 624 10.75 28.97 11.86
CA PRO A 624 9.93 29.46 12.96
C PRO A 624 8.60 28.71 12.99
N THR A 625 8.60 27.52 13.60
CA THR A 625 7.42 26.70 13.80
C THR A 625 6.92 26.92 15.22
N ARG A 626 5.61 26.98 15.40
CA ARG A 626 4.98 27.06 16.74
C ARG A 626 5.09 25.75 17.52
N ILE A 627 5.70 24.71 16.94
CA ILE A 627 5.95 23.42 17.58
C ILE A 627 7.41 23.33 18.00
N ARG A 628 7.63 23.11 19.28
CA ARG A 628 8.92 22.65 19.80
C ARG A 628 8.81 21.18 20.16
N GLY A 629 9.88 20.42 20.02
CA GLY A 629 9.86 19.03 20.43
C GLY A 629 11.26 18.46 20.52
N THR A 630 11.44 17.56 21.47
CA THR A 630 12.71 16.86 21.69
C THR A 630 12.96 15.93 20.50
N ARG A 631 14.01 16.20 19.73
CA ARG A 631 14.53 15.31 18.70
C ARG A 631 15.90 14.79 19.11
N ARG A 632 16.26 13.63 18.57
CA ARG A 632 17.59 13.06 18.79
C ARG A 632 18.62 13.84 18.01
N SER A 633 19.70 14.21 18.69
CA SER A 633 20.89 14.82 18.10
C SER A 633 21.69 13.80 17.29
N TRP A 634 22.64 14.29 16.50
CA TRP A 634 23.62 13.43 15.85
C TRP A 634 24.40 12.57 16.87
N ALA A 635 24.80 13.17 17.99
CA ALA A 635 25.49 12.47 19.07
C ALA A 635 24.65 11.33 19.65
N ASP A 636 23.33 11.49 19.78
CA ASP A 636 22.44 10.42 20.27
C ASP A 636 22.41 9.23 19.31
N TYR A 637 22.40 9.47 17.99
CA TYR A 637 22.41 8.39 17.01
C TYR A 637 23.74 7.62 17.01
N VAL A 638 24.87 8.33 17.11
CA VAL A 638 26.20 7.72 17.26
C VAL A 638 26.22 6.87 18.54
N THR A 639 25.80 7.45 19.67
CA THR A 639 25.74 6.79 20.98
C THR A 639 24.95 5.49 20.92
N ILE A 640 23.73 5.54 20.39
CA ILE A 640 22.84 4.36 20.26
C ILE A 640 23.50 3.28 19.41
N ALA A 641 24.21 3.65 18.35
CA ALA A 641 24.80 2.69 17.43
C ALA A 641 26.10 2.06 17.96
N THR A 642 26.93 2.80 18.71
CA THR A 642 28.32 2.38 18.95
C THR A 642 28.67 2.08 20.40
N ASP A 643 28.09 2.79 21.37
CA ASP A 643 28.64 2.82 22.74
C ASP A 643 28.49 1.48 23.45
N GLU A 644 27.31 0.85 23.34
CA GLU A 644 27.09 -0.48 23.91
C GLU A 644 27.95 -1.54 23.22
N ILE A 645 28.07 -1.52 21.89
CA ILE A 645 28.94 -2.47 21.18
C ILE A 645 30.40 -2.29 21.64
N ARG A 646 30.85 -1.04 21.81
CA ARG A 646 32.19 -0.75 22.33
C ARG A 646 32.38 -1.37 23.72
N HIS A 647 31.44 -1.14 24.65
CA HIS A 647 31.50 -1.71 26.01
C HIS A 647 31.57 -3.25 26.01
N PHE A 648 30.82 -3.91 25.12
CA PHE A 648 30.78 -5.37 25.03
C PHE A 648 31.79 -5.97 24.04
N SER A 649 32.62 -5.16 23.38
CA SER A 649 33.66 -5.62 22.46
C SER A 649 34.92 -6.17 23.15
N THR A 650 34.87 -6.37 24.46
CA THR A 650 36.01 -6.86 25.24
C THR A 650 36.46 -8.23 24.77
N ASN A 651 37.77 -8.42 24.73
CA ASN A 651 38.50 -9.56 24.17
C ASN A 651 38.26 -9.79 22.67
N SER A 652 37.78 -8.80 21.92
CA SER A 652 37.53 -8.92 20.48
C SER A 652 38.20 -7.80 19.67
N SER A 653 39.47 -8.02 19.32
CA SER A 653 40.23 -7.11 18.45
C SER A 653 39.53 -6.93 17.10
N GLN A 654 38.92 -7.98 16.54
CA GLN A 654 38.12 -7.91 15.30
C GLN A 654 37.03 -6.84 15.36
N VAL A 655 36.28 -6.77 16.47
CA VAL A 655 35.16 -5.84 16.64
C VAL A 655 35.66 -4.42 16.89
N GLN A 656 36.68 -4.27 17.74
CA GLN A 656 37.32 -2.98 18.03
C GLN A 656 37.87 -2.32 16.75
N ARG A 657 38.53 -3.10 15.90
CA ARG A 657 39.10 -2.64 14.61
C ARG A 657 38.01 -2.22 13.62
N ARG A 658 36.90 -2.97 13.58
CA ARG A 658 35.76 -2.63 12.73
C ARG A 658 35.04 -1.37 13.22
N LEU A 659 34.86 -1.21 14.53
CA LEU A 659 34.32 0.02 15.13
C LEU A 659 35.20 1.22 14.81
N ARG A 660 36.53 1.09 14.93
CA ARG A 660 37.46 2.15 14.51
C ARG A 660 37.29 2.49 13.04
N SER A 661 37.19 1.49 12.16
CA SER A 661 36.93 1.71 10.73
C SER A 661 35.63 2.47 10.48
N LEU A 662 34.56 2.16 11.23
CA LEU A 662 33.29 2.90 11.13
C LEU A 662 33.49 4.37 11.49
N PHE A 663 34.18 4.67 12.59
CA PHE A 663 34.43 6.06 13.00
C PHE A 663 35.30 6.81 11.99
N VAL A 664 36.35 6.18 11.46
CA VAL A 664 37.21 6.75 10.42
C VAL A 664 36.42 7.05 9.15
N THR A 665 35.55 6.12 8.70
CA THR A 665 34.67 6.35 7.54
C THR A 665 33.72 7.53 7.77
N LEU A 666 33.11 7.60 8.96
CA LEU A 666 32.21 8.71 9.31
C LEU A 666 32.97 10.04 9.39
N LEU A 667 34.17 10.09 9.98
CA LEU A 667 34.99 11.31 10.03
C LEU A 667 35.38 11.80 8.63
N ALA A 668 35.71 10.87 7.72
CA ALA A 668 36.05 11.22 6.33
C ALA A 668 34.86 11.74 5.53
N SER A 669 33.64 11.34 5.90
CA SER A 669 32.40 11.65 5.16
C SER A 669 31.61 12.81 5.76
N CYS A 670 31.72 13.02 7.07
CA CYS A 670 31.00 14.06 7.80
C CYS A 670 31.81 15.36 7.84
N PRO A 671 31.14 16.52 7.87
CA PRO A 671 31.77 17.83 8.07
C PRO A 671 32.28 18.04 9.51
N PRO A 672 33.16 19.03 9.76
CA PRO A 672 33.78 19.27 11.07
C PRO A 672 32.81 19.48 12.24
N ASP A 673 31.62 20.05 12.00
CA ASP A 673 30.59 20.26 13.02
C ASP A 673 30.03 18.95 13.61
N GLN A 674 30.11 17.84 12.86
CA GLN A 674 29.65 16.52 13.28
C GLN A 674 30.76 15.61 13.81
N HIS A 675 32.02 16.07 13.83
CA HIS A 675 33.19 15.32 14.29
C HIS A 675 33.28 15.11 15.82
N PRO A 676 32.92 16.09 16.69
CA PRO A 676 33.12 15.96 18.14
C PRO A 676 32.59 14.66 18.77
N PRO A 677 31.35 14.18 18.48
CA PRO A 677 30.89 12.92 19.05
C PRO A 677 31.68 11.70 18.55
N LEU A 678 32.21 11.73 17.32
CA LEU A 678 32.99 10.63 16.75
C LEU A 678 34.38 10.54 17.38
N LEU A 679 35.07 11.68 17.50
CA LEU A 679 36.40 11.77 18.13
C LEU A 679 36.36 11.28 19.57
N ALA A 680 35.37 11.73 20.36
CA ALA A 680 35.20 11.27 21.74
C ALA A 680 35.04 9.74 21.87
N ARG A 681 34.41 9.07 20.88
CA ARG A 681 34.29 7.60 20.88
C ARG A 681 35.56 6.90 20.40
N ILE A 682 36.34 7.52 19.51
CA ILE A 682 37.66 7.02 19.15
C ILE A 682 38.58 7.06 20.37
N ASP A 683 38.64 8.19 21.07
CA ASP A 683 39.46 8.34 22.29
C ASP A 683 39.06 7.31 23.37
N ALA A 684 37.76 7.10 23.55
CA ALA A 684 37.26 6.09 24.47
C ALA A 684 37.59 4.65 24.03
N LEU A 685 37.62 4.37 22.73
CA LEU A 685 38.03 3.08 22.18
C LEU A 685 39.55 2.87 22.34
N ASP A 686 40.35 3.90 22.10
CA ASP A 686 41.80 3.90 22.33
C ASP A 686 42.13 3.62 23.81
N ALA A 687 41.47 4.31 24.72
CA ALA A 687 41.63 4.07 26.16
C ALA A 687 41.25 2.65 26.57
N GLN A 688 40.20 2.08 25.96
CA GLN A 688 39.79 0.70 26.22
C GLN A 688 40.83 -0.31 25.70
N VAL A 689 41.30 -0.14 24.46
CA VAL A 689 42.30 -1.02 23.85
C VAL A 689 43.60 -1.04 24.68
N ALA A 690 44.05 0.13 25.14
CA ALA A 690 45.24 0.25 25.98
C ALA A 690 45.09 -0.41 27.36
N HIS A 691 43.88 -0.45 27.91
CA HIS A 691 43.61 -1.11 29.19
C HIS A 691 43.49 -2.64 29.06
N GLU A 692 42.92 -3.10 27.96
CA GLU A 692 42.52 -4.49 27.74
C GLU A 692 43.67 -5.37 27.25
N TRP A 693 44.45 -4.88 26.27
CA TRP A 693 45.51 -5.66 25.63
C TRP A 693 46.87 -5.34 26.26
N LYS A 694 47.46 -6.33 26.94
CA LYS A 694 48.78 -6.19 27.58
C LYS A 694 49.95 -6.46 26.63
N ASN A 695 49.71 -7.21 25.55
CA ASN A 695 50.74 -7.54 24.57
C ASN A 695 50.77 -6.45 23.49
N ASP A 696 51.97 -5.99 23.14
CA ASP A 696 52.17 -4.94 22.12
C ASP A 696 51.58 -5.33 20.76
N LEU A 697 51.66 -6.61 20.38
CA LEU A 697 51.10 -7.10 19.12
C LEU A 697 49.57 -6.97 19.10
N ASP A 698 48.90 -7.45 20.15
CA ASP A 698 47.43 -7.45 20.20
C ASP A 698 46.88 -6.01 20.33
N ALA A 699 47.55 -5.17 21.13
CA ALA A 699 47.24 -3.75 21.25
C ALA A 699 47.42 -3.02 19.91
N GLY A 700 48.53 -3.28 19.20
CA GLY A 700 48.80 -2.72 17.88
C GLY A 700 47.77 -3.17 16.84
N LEU A 701 47.42 -4.45 16.81
CA LEU A 701 46.40 -4.97 15.89
C LEU A 701 45.02 -4.38 16.20
N ALA A 702 44.61 -4.31 17.47
CA ALA A 702 43.32 -3.78 17.90
C ALA A 702 43.17 -2.26 17.64
N SER A 703 44.26 -1.51 17.66
CA SER A 703 44.29 -0.05 17.45
C SER A 703 44.15 0.37 15.98
N VAL A 704 44.04 -0.58 15.06
CA VAL A 704 44.01 -0.32 13.61
C VAL A 704 42.59 -0.34 13.05
N ALA A 705 42.28 0.59 12.14
CA ALA A 705 41.04 0.53 11.37
C ALA A 705 41.07 -0.61 10.34
N ASP A 706 40.09 -1.51 10.40
CA ASP A 706 39.90 -2.59 9.41
C ASP A 706 38.42 -2.70 8.99
N PRO A 707 38.08 -2.40 7.71
CA PRO A 707 36.71 -2.51 7.22
C PRO A 707 36.12 -3.92 7.25
N GLN A 708 36.95 -4.97 7.24
CA GLN A 708 36.50 -6.37 7.31
C GLN A 708 36.62 -6.95 8.73
N GLY A 709 37.42 -6.32 9.59
CA GLY A 709 37.76 -6.81 10.92
C GLY A 709 38.59 -8.10 10.93
N LEU A 710 39.07 -8.58 9.78
CA LEU A 710 39.72 -9.89 9.65
C LEU A 710 41.20 -9.90 10.05
N GLY A 711 41.89 -8.77 9.99
CA GLY A 711 43.34 -8.75 10.19
C GLY A 711 44.08 -8.47 8.90
N SER A 712 45.13 -7.65 9.00
CA SER A 712 46.23 -7.71 8.04
C SER A 712 47.53 -7.74 8.83
N GLU A 713 48.55 -8.40 8.29
CA GLU A 713 49.88 -8.52 8.90
C GLU A 713 50.47 -7.16 9.31
N ARG A 714 50.13 -6.10 8.57
CA ARG A 714 50.63 -4.73 8.81
C ARG A 714 49.68 -3.85 9.60
N GLY A 715 48.49 -4.34 9.94
CA GLY A 715 47.45 -3.50 10.51
C GLY A 715 47.18 -2.24 9.66
N SER A 716 47.09 -2.37 8.33
CA SER A 716 46.83 -1.20 7.46
C SER A 716 45.45 -1.23 6.82
N SER A 717 44.77 -0.08 6.87
CA SER A 717 43.51 0.23 6.19
C SER A 717 43.71 0.38 4.68
N GLY A 718 43.54 -0.69 3.93
CA GLY A 718 43.47 -0.60 2.49
C GLY A 718 43.07 -1.92 1.87
N ARG A 719 42.30 -1.87 0.78
CA ARG A 719 42.38 -2.93 -0.23
C ARG A 719 43.86 -3.06 -0.56
N ILE A 720 44.54 -4.06 0.00
CA ILE A 720 46.01 -4.15 0.10
C ILE A 720 46.69 -3.95 -1.27
N LEU A 721 45.95 -4.22 -2.34
CA LEU A 721 46.21 -3.74 -3.69
C LEU A 721 44.88 -3.25 -4.28
N PRO A 722 44.70 -1.97 -4.64
CA PRO A 722 43.56 -1.60 -5.48
C PRO A 722 43.64 -2.45 -6.75
N LEU A 723 42.54 -3.08 -7.14
CA LEU A 723 42.47 -3.77 -8.42
C LEU A 723 42.48 -2.69 -9.51
N VAL A 724 43.68 -2.27 -9.93
CA VAL A 724 43.87 -1.31 -11.01
C VAL A 724 43.60 -2.05 -12.31
N VAL A 725 42.38 -1.93 -12.82
CA VAL A 725 42.03 -2.41 -14.16
C VAL A 725 42.44 -1.32 -15.16
N GLY A 726 43.69 -1.37 -15.60
CA GLY A 726 44.29 -0.45 -16.57
C GLY A 726 45.63 -0.98 -17.08
N PRO A 727 46.16 -0.47 -18.21
CA PRO A 727 47.44 -0.92 -18.72
C PRO A 727 48.52 -0.64 -17.66
N ARG A 728 49.26 -1.68 -17.26
CA ARG A 728 50.43 -1.54 -16.39
C ARG A 728 51.42 -0.60 -17.09
N HIS A 729 51.48 0.66 -16.69
CA HIS A 729 52.66 1.45 -16.93
C HIS A 729 53.77 0.83 -16.07
N LYS A 730 54.64 0.03 -16.71
CA LYS A 730 55.98 -0.20 -16.19
C LYS A 730 56.63 1.19 -16.12
N ASN A 731 56.89 1.69 -14.92
CA ASN A 731 58.06 2.50 -14.54
C ASN A 731 57.81 3.19 -13.19
N LEU A 732 58.31 2.57 -12.11
CA LEU A 732 59.35 3.06 -11.20
C LEU A 732 59.32 2.24 -9.91
#